data_AF-A0A3D3JZT9-F1
#
_entry.id   AF-A0A3D3JZT9-F1
#
_cell.length_a   1.000
_cell.length_b   1.000
_cell.length_c   1.000
_cell.angle_alpha   90.00
_cell.angle_beta   90.00
_cell.angle_gamma   90.00
#
_symmetry.space_group_name_H-M   'P 1'
#
loop_
_entity.id
_entity.type
_entity.pdbx_description
1 polymer ?
#
loop_
_entity_poly.entity_id
_entity_poly.type
_entity_poly.pdbx_seq_one_letter_code
_entity_poly.pdbx_strand_id
1 'polypeptide(L)'
;MSQPDRMQHYWRGTKMIRYFSAAILWFGGFGLLAAEDEGLLLHYLFEWGDETVVQDRSGGNRHGQIHGAVREASEDGYVLKFDGKNDHLEVPDSPALSPEKFTLEVWAKPSESPAPLIARNYNLGRFSYCLRIASSGNKLYAVILDKNSQTEYDLSAPAELEVWSHFALTYDRDWLRIYVNGEQKEYRPMKAADGGESAIPYTAKPVNIGRSFYLDTWTYFTGTIAEVRMYDRALGAAAIKKHYAQGNPAVPAIRTGEAVQEDPSQLSLVKNGIAGATIVIPENADYWTTIAARWLREYIYKVTDTELQLRTDAAKPSGTVISVGHTKLAAAAGVDAGGLKWDGGKMIVKDRTLFLIGRDQKKLLQNPNRAARGTCRAVLTFLERYCGVRWFLPGPDGERVPKLANIAVPIDLSTTVTPAFAYSDGRFPYHRGFLSLSGETPGAIANNYRLGIAANTGGHTWYAMVPTRKYFDEHPEYFALIDGRRTGSGNHLCTSNPEVKKIILRHMQRQFDEGYEMLSIGQEDGYLRCECAECEKLDDYRWSPKGRPYADFLYEDQGLRATPCDRLFLLHKWVIDELQKSHPGKKVLLMAYGPTTWPSKKIENWGDNVWVELSIQEPEVIDAWKDKVAGITGYVYWFDIQLPMGMDVHATPAEASQRIRFLHENGFVGLYHFPETNWGMVGPVFYLIGKLMGDPYLDYQAVVKEYCDGVFENAGATMLEFFDLLYAGRSEILSLEERRPIKHPKGMTTADIYINHYPAEKLARLEQLLQQAEKEADSDRARGWLRLTRDHFDFTTLVTKMVTAHRVFQKDGNPENWRELKRRVDLFDDFREKIISYEKAYTNRWFPGYDHFCNWMTGDAKHESTVYYKPWELRKPKVLKKGIRGMAIGYGGGFGYSFIKEPLTLDFSEVQD
;
A
#
# COMPACT_ATOMS: atom_id res chain seq x y z
N MET A 1 70.85 -4.66 -26.78
CA MET A 1 71.18 -3.25 -26.50
C MET A 1 69.95 -2.61 -25.87
N SER A 2 69.98 -1.85 -24.77
CA SER A 2 70.92 -1.82 -23.62
C SER A 2 70.41 -0.76 -22.63
N GLN A 3 70.16 -1.13 -21.36
CA GLN A 3 70.03 -0.14 -20.27
C GLN A 3 71.44 0.38 -19.88
N PRO A 4 71.52 1.50 -19.14
CA PRO A 4 71.75 1.36 -17.69
C PRO A 4 71.10 2.45 -16.79
N ASP A 5 70.81 2.08 -15.52
CA ASP A 5 71.13 2.75 -14.22
C ASP A 5 71.04 4.29 -14.03
N ARG A 6 70.76 4.93 -12.86
CA ARG A 6 70.42 4.58 -11.44
C ARG A 6 69.92 5.88 -10.73
N MET A 7 69.66 6.05 -9.40
CA MET A 7 69.94 5.28 -8.18
C MET A 7 68.94 5.56 -7.02
N GLN A 8 69.16 4.81 -5.92
CA GLN A 8 68.74 4.88 -4.49
C GLN A 8 68.47 6.27 -3.87
N HIS A 9 67.53 6.43 -2.91
CA HIS A 9 67.67 5.98 -1.50
C HIS A 9 66.34 5.68 -0.74
N TYR A 10 66.47 4.79 0.26
CA TYR A 10 65.73 4.54 1.53
C TYR A 10 64.54 5.48 1.93
N TRP A 11 63.47 5.02 2.61
CA TRP A 11 63.46 4.14 3.81
C TRP A 11 62.29 3.12 3.91
N ARG A 12 62.36 2.23 4.90
CA ARG A 12 61.36 1.17 5.24
C ARG A 12 60.51 1.55 6.47
N GLY A 13 59.33 0.94 6.63
CA GLY A 13 58.65 0.80 7.94
C GLY A 13 57.28 0.10 7.87
N THR A 14 56.96 -0.79 8.82
CA THR A 14 55.69 -1.56 8.83
C THR A 14 55.04 -1.70 10.20
N LYS A 15 53.70 -1.62 10.21
CA LYS A 15 52.72 -2.22 11.15
C LYS A 15 52.54 -1.69 12.60
N MET A 16 51.27 -1.83 13.01
CA MET A 16 50.67 -1.93 14.36
C MET A 16 49.98 -0.70 14.97
N ILE A 17 49.07 -1.00 15.89
CA ILE A 17 47.85 -0.27 16.27
C ILE A 17 47.85 0.01 17.77
N ARG A 18 47.34 1.17 18.24
CA ARG A 18 46.39 1.30 19.40
C ARG A 18 46.02 2.76 19.76
N TYR A 19 44.71 3.02 19.76
CA TYR A 19 43.90 3.85 20.68
C TYR A 19 44.12 5.36 20.98
N PHE A 20 42.97 6.07 21.00
CA PHE A 20 42.57 7.29 21.76
C PHE A 20 43.36 8.62 21.60
N SER A 21 42.70 9.65 21.03
CA SER A 21 42.17 10.83 21.79
C SER A 21 41.44 11.88 20.92
N ALA A 22 40.59 12.67 21.59
CA ALA A 22 39.82 13.86 21.14
C ALA A 22 40.71 15.10 20.81
N ALA A 23 40.26 16.21 20.21
CA ALA A 23 39.07 16.63 19.41
C ALA A 23 39.34 18.08 18.88
N ILE A 24 38.29 18.87 18.55
CA ILE A 24 38.30 20.36 18.34
C ILE A 24 38.98 20.80 17.00
N LEU A 25 38.41 21.65 16.14
CA LEU A 25 37.15 22.41 16.09
C LEU A 25 36.80 22.72 14.60
N TRP A 26 35.60 22.40 14.09
CA TRP A 26 35.00 23.00 12.88
C TRP A 26 33.49 22.64 12.81
N PHE A 27 32.72 23.06 13.83
CA PHE A 27 31.26 22.93 13.87
C PHE A 27 30.63 24.31 14.08
N GLY A 28 29.69 24.70 13.21
CA GLY A 28 29.04 26.01 13.25
C GLY A 28 28.20 26.25 11.99
N GLY A 29 27.02 25.61 11.91
CA GLY A 29 26.12 25.73 10.75
C GLY A 29 24.95 24.73 10.69
N PHE A 30 25.05 23.59 11.38
CA PHE A 30 23.99 22.59 11.49
C PHE A 30 23.48 22.50 12.93
N GLY A 31 22.53 23.38 13.31
CA GLY A 31 22.16 23.53 14.73
C GLY A 31 20.85 24.25 15.01
N LEU A 32 19.82 24.11 14.17
CA LEU A 32 18.50 24.69 14.45
C LEU A 32 17.36 23.94 13.72
N LEU A 33 17.10 22.70 14.15
CA LEU A 33 15.86 21.94 13.88
C LEU A 33 15.80 20.62 14.70
N ALA A 34 16.94 20.02 15.05
CA ALA A 34 17.02 18.70 15.69
C ALA A 34 16.92 18.68 17.24
N ALA A 35 16.40 19.75 17.87
CA ALA A 35 16.45 19.93 19.34
C ALA A 35 15.10 19.76 20.07
N GLU A 36 14.01 19.57 19.33
CA GLU A 36 12.64 19.53 19.88
C GLU A 36 12.29 18.12 20.40
N ASP A 37 12.60 17.06 19.63
CA ASP A 37 12.29 15.66 20.00
C ASP A 37 13.30 15.00 20.95
N GLU A 38 14.37 15.69 21.33
CA GLU A 38 15.37 15.16 22.27
C GLU A 38 14.70 14.77 23.60
N GLY A 39 14.90 13.53 24.04
CA GLY A 39 14.33 13.02 25.30
C GLY A 39 12.82 12.72 25.26
N LEU A 40 12.15 12.74 24.10
CA LEU A 40 10.72 12.43 23.98
C LEU A 40 10.43 10.94 24.28
N LEU A 41 9.52 10.67 25.22
CA LEU A 41 9.17 9.33 25.73
C LEU A 41 7.78 8.83 25.33
N LEU A 42 6.83 9.75 25.14
CA LEU A 42 5.49 9.48 24.62
C LEU A 42 5.07 10.69 23.80
N HIS A 43 4.41 10.46 22.67
CA HIS A 43 3.66 11.52 21.98
C HIS A 43 2.40 10.94 21.35
N TYR A 44 1.24 11.43 21.76
CA TYR A 44 -0.06 11.03 21.25
C TYR A 44 -0.80 12.23 20.68
N LEU A 45 -1.09 12.17 19.39
CA LEU A 45 -1.93 13.12 18.63
C LEU A 45 -3.38 12.59 18.42
N PHE A 46 -3.70 11.45 19.03
CA PHE A 46 -4.96 10.69 18.91
C PHE A 46 -5.47 10.44 17.48
N GLU A 47 -4.59 10.52 16.49
CA GLU A 47 -4.86 10.39 15.05
C GLU A 47 -5.72 9.16 14.70
N TRP A 48 -6.43 9.27 13.58
CA TRP A 48 -7.23 8.18 13.04
C TRP A 48 -6.39 6.94 12.72
N GLY A 49 -6.83 5.81 13.27
CA GLY A 49 -6.20 4.51 13.14
C GLY A 49 -7.14 3.43 13.68
N ASP A 50 -6.59 2.39 14.31
CA ASP A 50 -7.37 1.39 15.03
C ASP A 50 -8.28 2.06 16.07
N GLU A 51 -9.57 1.69 16.09
CA GLU A 51 -10.56 2.27 17.01
C GLU A 51 -10.23 1.99 18.49
N THR A 52 -9.38 0.99 18.74
CA THR A 52 -8.97 0.54 20.07
C THR A 52 -7.52 0.89 20.42
N VAL A 53 -6.71 1.48 19.51
CA VAL A 53 -5.28 1.77 19.76
C VAL A 53 -4.88 3.18 19.33
N VAL A 54 -4.01 3.82 20.13
CA VAL A 54 -3.32 5.09 19.82
C VAL A 54 -1.85 4.80 19.53
N GLN A 55 -1.36 5.22 18.36
CA GLN A 55 0.07 5.11 18.03
C GLN A 55 0.91 6.12 18.81
N ASP A 56 2.11 5.69 19.19
CA ASP A 56 3.13 6.52 19.86
C ASP A 56 4.05 7.15 18.81
N ARG A 57 4.08 8.49 18.75
CA ARG A 57 4.90 9.27 17.82
C ARG A 57 6.31 9.56 18.33
N SER A 58 6.64 9.23 19.58
CA SER A 58 8.00 9.42 20.15
C SER A 58 9.09 8.52 19.55
N GLY A 59 8.72 7.57 18.68
CA GLY A 59 9.58 6.47 18.26
C GLY A 59 9.76 5.37 19.34
N GLY A 60 9.21 5.57 20.54
CA GLY A 60 9.29 4.61 21.65
C GLY A 60 8.48 3.32 21.47
N ASN A 61 7.58 3.27 20.49
CA ASN A 61 6.63 2.16 20.25
C ASN A 61 5.71 1.83 21.44
N ARG A 62 5.49 2.78 22.35
CA ARG A 62 4.67 2.62 23.56
C ARG A 62 3.20 2.91 23.25
N HIS A 63 2.60 2.15 22.33
CA HIS A 63 1.22 2.40 21.88
C HIS A 63 0.21 2.24 23.03
N GLY A 64 -0.79 3.11 23.08
CA GLY A 64 -1.82 3.11 24.13
C GLY A 64 -3.09 2.36 23.72
N GLN A 65 -3.66 1.58 24.62
CA GLN A 65 -4.92 0.84 24.46
C GLN A 65 -6.11 1.69 24.92
N ILE A 66 -7.05 1.96 24.00
CA ILE A 66 -8.30 2.67 24.29
C ILE A 66 -9.27 1.71 24.97
N HIS A 67 -9.93 2.19 26.02
CA HIS A 67 -11.04 1.54 26.70
C HIS A 67 -12.19 2.53 26.85
N GLY A 68 -13.30 2.32 26.12
CA GLY A 68 -14.52 3.13 26.18
C GLY A 68 -14.43 4.50 25.49
N ALA A 69 -13.36 5.26 25.74
CA ALA A 69 -13.16 6.63 25.25
C ALA A 69 -13.32 6.73 23.71
N VAL A 70 -14.16 7.65 23.25
CA VAL A 70 -14.50 7.81 21.84
C VAL A 70 -13.52 8.74 21.14
N ARG A 71 -12.89 8.28 20.06
CA ARG A 71 -12.10 9.15 19.17
C ARG A 71 -13.03 10.00 18.31
N GLU A 72 -13.08 11.30 18.59
CA GLU A 72 -13.87 12.29 17.86
C GLU A 72 -12.95 13.17 17.00
N ALA A 73 -13.41 13.62 15.83
CA ALA A 73 -12.63 14.55 14.99
C ALA A 73 -12.78 15.98 15.52
N SER A 74 -11.68 16.74 15.56
CA SER A 74 -11.68 18.16 15.92
C SER A 74 -11.40 19.04 14.69
N GLU A 75 -11.40 20.36 14.91
CA GLU A 75 -11.15 21.32 13.83
C GLU A 75 -9.69 21.25 13.35
N ASP A 76 -8.74 20.87 14.21
CA ASP A 76 -7.30 20.78 13.91
C ASP A 76 -6.70 19.36 14.05
N GLY A 77 -7.53 18.31 14.11
CA GLY A 77 -7.06 16.92 14.23
C GLY A 77 -8.09 15.93 14.80
N TYR A 78 -7.67 15.18 15.83
CA TYR A 78 -8.52 14.23 16.56
C TYR A 78 -8.37 14.43 18.07
N VAL A 79 -9.43 14.11 18.81
CA VAL A 79 -9.46 14.11 20.28
C VAL A 79 -9.95 12.74 20.77
N LEU A 80 -9.51 12.34 21.96
CA LEU A 80 -10.26 11.36 22.74
C LEU A 80 -11.27 12.09 23.62
N LYS A 81 -12.50 11.57 23.66
CA LYS A 81 -13.64 12.06 24.42
C LYS A 81 -14.03 11.01 25.44
N PHE A 82 -14.23 11.45 26.69
CA PHE A 82 -14.37 10.56 27.84
C PHE A 82 -15.66 10.91 28.60
N ASP A 83 -16.42 9.88 28.98
CA ASP A 83 -17.78 9.98 29.51
C ASP A 83 -17.91 10.08 31.05
N GLY A 84 -16.77 10.09 31.75
CA GLY A 84 -16.69 10.14 33.23
C GLY A 84 -16.98 8.83 33.97
N LYS A 85 -17.29 7.70 33.30
CA LYS A 85 -17.74 6.45 33.96
C LYS A 85 -16.69 5.35 33.98
N ASN A 86 -16.07 5.06 32.84
CA ASN A 86 -15.05 4.01 32.71
C ASN A 86 -14.00 4.28 31.61
N ASP A 87 -14.12 5.41 30.92
CA ASP A 87 -13.31 5.75 29.75
C ASP A 87 -11.86 6.09 30.11
N HIS A 88 -10.90 5.50 29.38
CA HIS A 88 -9.47 5.78 29.54
C HIS A 88 -8.62 5.29 28.35
N LEU A 89 -7.35 5.72 28.33
CA LEU A 89 -6.28 5.16 27.53
C LEU A 89 -5.21 4.58 28.47
N GLU A 90 -4.88 3.29 28.31
CA GLU A 90 -3.85 2.58 29.08
C GLU A 90 -2.55 2.45 28.27
N VAL A 91 -1.44 2.95 28.81
CA VAL A 91 -0.10 2.83 28.20
C VAL A 91 0.67 1.70 28.91
N PRO A 92 1.16 0.69 28.17
CA PRO A 92 1.89 -0.44 28.76
C PRO A 92 3.06 -0.04 29.66
N ASP A 93 3.36 -0.91 30.62
CA ASP A 93 4.46 -0.69 31.57
C ASP A 93 5.83 -0.57 30.87
N SER A 94 6.64 0.37 31.33
CA SER A 94 8.02 0.54 30.86
C SER A 94 8.90 1.20 31.92
N PRO A 95 10.16 0.76 32.10
CA PRO A 95 11.14 1.47 32.94
C PRO A 95 11.38 2.92 32.48
N ALA A 96 11.38 3.17 31.18
CA ALA A 96 11.58 4.50 30.59
C ALA A 96 10.50 5.51 30.99
N LEU A 97 9.32 5.05 31.41
CA LEU A 97 8.23 5.90 31.91
C LEU A 97 8.37 6.20 33.42
N SER A 98 9.47 5.81 34.07
CA SER A 98 9.85 6.30 35.41
C SER A 98 11.25 6.96 35.35
N PRO A 99 11.43 8.01 34.54
CA PRO A 99 12.70 8.72 34.45
C PRO A 99 12.95 9.55 35.73
N GLU A 100 14.22 9.86 35.98
CA GLU A 100 14.65 10.52 37.23
C GLU A 100 14.27 12.01 37.31
N LYS A 101 13.93 12.59 36.16
CA LYS A 101 13.47 13.96 35.89
C LYS A 101 12.56 13.88 34.67
N PHE A 102 11.57 14.76 34.51
CA PHE A 102 10.64 14.67 33.39
C PHE A 102 9.86 15.95 33.09
N THR A 103 9.15 15.90 31.96
CA THR A 103 8.04 16.79 31.61
C THR A 103 6.82 15.96 31.22
N LEU A 104 5.63 16.37 31.65
CA LEU A 104 4.34 15.95 31.09
C LEU A 104 3.66 17.19 30.49
N GLU A 105 3.07 17.06 29.30
CA GLU A 105 2.26 18.10 28.66
C GLU A 105 0.95 17.47 28.16
N VAL A 106 -0.18 18.14 28.42
CA VAL A 106 -1.51 17.69 28.01
C VAL A 106 -2.34 18.87 27.51
N TRP A 107 -2.86 18.79 26.28
CA TRP A 107 -3.96 19.64 25.82
C TRP A 107 -5.30 18.97 26.16
N ALA A 108 -6.09 19.60 27.05
CA ALA A 108 -7.40 19.09 27.44
C ALA A 108 -8.45 20.19 27.58
N LYS A 109 -9.72 19.81 27.42
CA LYS A 109 -10.91 20.57 27.78
C LYS A 109 -11.72 19.73 28.79
N PRO A 110 -11.48 19.88 30.10
CA PRO A 110 -12.17 19.14 31.15
C PRO A 110 -13.58 19.69 31.36
N SER A 111 -14.60 18.84 31.40
CA SER A 111 -16.00 19.26 31.62
C SER A 111 -16.39 19.29 33.10
N GLU A 112 -15.84 18.38 33.90
CA GLU A 112 -16.17 18.19 35.32
C GLU A 112 -14.90 18.00 36.16
N SER A 113 -15.04 17.98 37.49
CA SER A 113 -13.95 17.66 38.42
C SER A 113 -14.40 16.64 39.48
N PRO A 114 -13.54 15.68 39.90
CA PRO A 114 -12.12 15.55 39.58
C PRO A 114 -11.85 15.02 38.15
N ALA A 115 -10.85 15.58 37.48
CA ALA A 115 -10.52 15.28 36.09
C ALA A 115 -9.08 14.72 35.98
N PRO A 116 -8.86 13.39 36.00
CA PRO A 116 -7.52 12.81 35.86
C PRO A 116 -7.02 12.91 34.41
N LEU A 117 -6.00 13.74 34.17
CA LEU A 117 -5.44 13.96 32.83
C LEU A 117 -4.44 12.86 32.48
N ILE A 118 -3.40 12.70 33.30
CA ILE A 118 -2.39 11.65 33.17
C ILE A 118 -1.89 11.20 34.56
N ALA A 119 -1.77 9.89 34.80
CA ALA A 119 -1.36 9.34 36.09
C ALA A 119 -0.64 7.98 35.96
N ARG A 120 0.42 7.77 36.76
CA ARG A 120 1.02 6.46 37.00
C ARG A 120 0.92 6.12 38.49
N ASN A 121 0.06 5.17 38.84
CA ASN A 121 -0.17 4.78 40.23
C ASN A 121 1.00 3.99 40.83
N TYR A 122 1.25 4.19 42.13
CA TYR A 122 2.28 3.46 42.90
C TYR A 122 1.63 2.33 43.71
N ASN A 123 1.02 2.65 44.86
CA ASN A 123 0.27 1.72 45.72
C ASN A 123 -0.88 2.47 46.43
N LEU A 124 -1.89 1.75 46.95
CA LEU A 124 -2.92 2.25 47.89
C LEU A 124 -3.40 3.70 47.66
N GLY A 125 -3.90 4.00 46.46
CA GLY A 125 -4.41 5.33 46.08
C GLY A 125 -3.36 6.43 45.82
N ARG A 126 -2.07 6.10 45.85
CA ARG A 126 -0.92 7.01 45.66
C ARG A 126 -0.37 7.01 44.23
N PHE A 127 0.41 8.03 43.89
CA PHE A 127 0.97 8.23 42.55
C PHE A 127 2.50 8.23 42.54
N SER A 128 3.12 7.59 41.54
CA SER A 128 4.53 7.87 41.19
C SER A 128 4.61 9.28 40.60
N TYR A 129 3.68 9.59 39.68
CA TYR A 129 3.32 10.94 39.26
C TYR A 129 1.86 11.02 38.80
N CYS A 130 1.25 12.19 38.94
CA CYS A 130 -0.08 12.51 38.42
C CYS A 130 -0.23 14.00 38.09
N LEU A 131 -0.97 14.28 37.02
CA LEU A 131 -1.49 15.59 36.67
C LEU A 131 -3.02 15.46 36.50
N ARG A 132 -3.79 16.22 37.28
CA ARG A 132 -5.26 16.11 37.36
C ARG A 132 -5.90 17.40 37.81
N ILE A 133 -7.19 17.62 37.51
CA ILE A 133 -8.00 18.61 38.24
C ILE A 133 -8.63 17.94 39.48
N ALA A 134 -8.65 18.64 40.61
CA ALA A 134 -9.32 18.21 41.83
C ALA A 134 -10.66 18.95 42.02
N SER A 135 -11.63 18.27 42.64
CA SER A 135 -12.95 18.84 42.98
C SER A 135 -12.89 19.96 44.03
N SER A 136 -11.81 20.05 44.80
CA SER A 136 -11.55 21.14 45.75
C SER A 136 -11.16 22.44 45.03
N GLY A 137 -12.16 23.09 44.42
CA GLY A 137 -12.03 24.41 43.81
C GLY A 137 -11.44 24.42 42.40
N ASN A 138 -11.66 23.35 41.61
CA ASN A 138 -11.25 23.22 40.20
C ASN A 138 -9.77 23.56 39.94
N LYS A 139 -8.89 23.20 40.88
CA LYS A 139 -7.45 23.40 40.69
C LYS A 139 -6.82 22.24 39.94
N LEU A 140 -5.92 22.56 39.00
CA LEU A 140 -4.96 21.62 38.46
C LEU A 140 -3.94 21.28 39.54
N TYR A 141 -3.91 20.03 39.98
CA TYR A 141 -2.90 19.45 40.85
C TYR A 141 -1.88 18.65 40.05
N ALA A 142 -0.60 18.91 40.31
CA ALA A 142 0.47 17.97 40.08
C ALA A 142 0.81 17.26 41.40
N VAL A 143 1.09 15.97 41.34
CA VAL A 143 1.57 15.17 42.48
C VAL A 143 2.72 14.29 41.99
N ILE A 144 3.82 14.25 42.74
CA ILE A 144 4.87 13.23 42.58
C ILE A 144 5.20 12.60 43.92
N LEU A 145 5.59 11.33 43.93
CA LEU A 145 6.13 10.67 45.11
C LEU A 145 7.65 10.68 45.04
N ASP A 146 8.31 11.18 46.07
CA ASP A 146 9.74 10.95 46.24
C ASP A 146 10.01 9.52 46.75
N LYS A 147 10.94 8.84 46.09
CA LYS A 147 11.36 7.46 46.34
C LYS A 147 11.97 7.26 47.72
N ASN A 148 12.74 8.23 48.22
CA ASN A 148 13.58 8.07 49.40
C ASN A 148 12.80 8.37 50.67
N SER A 149 12.20 9.57 50.74
CA SER A 149 11.36 10.03 51.85
C SER A 149 9.96 9.39 51.89
N GLN A 150 9.56 8.69 50.81
CA GLN A 150 8.21 8.17 50.60
C GLN A 150 7.10 9.24 50.77
N THR A 151 7.44 10.52 50.59
CA THR A 151 6.53 11.66 50.71
C THR A 151 5.95 12.04 49.35
N GLU A 152 4.64 12.30 49.28
CA GLU A 152 4.02 12.91 48.10
C GLU A 152 4.17 14.43 48.16
N TYR A 153 4.73 15.01 47.10
CA TYR A 153 4.90 16.44 46.89
C TYR A 153 3.85 16.89 45.89
N ASP A 154 2.89 17.68 46.37
CA ASP A 154 1.82 18.28 45.58
C ASP A 154 2.11 19.73 45.18
N LEU A 155 1.45 20.20 44.14
CA LEU A 155 1.43 21.59 43.72
C LEU A 155 0.09 21.86 43.04
N SER A 156 -0.50 23.06 43.20
CA SER A 156 -1.82 23.34 42.65
C SER A 156 -1.93 24.74 42.03
N ALA A 157 -2.41 24.82 40.79
CA ALA A 157 -2.74 26.08 40.12
C ALA A 157 -4.25 26.16 39.81
N PRO A 158 -4.84 27.36 39.63
CA PRO A 158 -6.19 27.50 39.10
C PRO A 158 -6.32 26.85 37.72
N ALA A 159 -7.46 26.22 37.44
CA ALA A 159 -7.84 25.76 36.12
C ALA A 159 -9.33 26.04 35.86
N GLU A 160 -9.69 26.19 34.59
CA GLU A 160 -11.06 26.44 34.16
C GLU A 160 -11.63 25.17 33.51
N LEU A 161 -12.88 24.84 33.85
CA LEU A 161 -13.63 23.78 33.18
C LEU A 161 -14.29 24.36 31.91
N GLU A 162 -14.61 23.48 30.96
CA GLU A 162 -15.16 23.82 29.64
C GLU A 162 -14.27 24.75 28.77
N VAL A 163 -13.00 24.91 29.13
CA VAL A 163 -12.00 25.70 28.37
C VAL A 163 -10.83 24.80 27.95
N TRP A 164 -10.39 24.88 26.68
CA TRP A 164 -9.16 24.22 26.24
C TRP A 164 -7.95 24.85 26.96
N SER A 165 -7.19 24.03 27.68
CA SER A 165 -6.03 24.48 28.45
C SER A 165 -4.84 23.53 28.27
N HIS A 166 -3.65 24.11 28.09
CA HIS A 166 -2.38 23.39 28.00
C HIS A 166 -1.81 23.25 29.41
N PHE A 167 -1.92 22.06 29.96
CA PHE A 167 -1.48 21.73 31.30
C PHE A 167 -0.11 21.05 31.24
N ALA A 168 0.91 21.62 31.86
CA ALA A 168 2.24 21.02 31.91
C ALA A 168 2.80 20.92 33.32
N LEU A 169 3.59 19.86 33.53
CA LEU A 169 4.32 19.57 34.75
C LEU A 169 5.79 19.34 34.41
N THR A 170 6.71 20.05 35.06
CA THR A 170 8.15 19.76 34.95
C THR A 170 8.76 19.44 36.31
N TYR A 171 9.67 18.47 36.33
CA TYR A 171 10.39 18.01 37.51
C TYR A 171 11.86 17.78 37.16
N ASP A 172 12.76 18.54 37.78
CA ASP A 172 14.22 18.51 37.52
C ASP A 172 15.06 17.97 38.69
N ARG A 173 14.41 17.26 39.64
CA ARG A 173 14.92 16.84 40.96
C ARG A 173 15.01 17.94 42.02
N ASP A 174 15.35 19.18 41.65
CA ASP A 174 15.44 20.33 42.57
C ASP A 174 14.09 21.05 42.74
N TRP A 175 13.23 20.98 41.73
CA TRP A 175 11.97 21.72 41.66
C TRP A 175 10.86 20.91 40.98
N LEU A 176 9.64 21.09 41.49
CA LEU A 176 8.39 20.73 40.83
C LEU A 176 7.72 22.01 40.33
N ARG A 177 7.24 22.05 39.08
CA ARG A 177 6.64 23.27 38.48
C ARG A 177 5.38 22.96 37.68
N ILE A 178 4.37 23.81 37.81
CA ILE A 178 3.14 23.75 37.01
C ILE A 178 3.08 24.92 36.03
N TYR A 179 2.68 24.62 34.80
CA TYR A 179 2.36 25.59 33.76
C TYR A 179 0.92 25.41 33.30
N VAL A 180 0.26 26.54 33.02
CA VAL A 180 -1.06 26.59 32.36
C VAL A 180 -0.95 27.59 31.23
N ASN A 181 -1.30 27.16 30.01
CA ASN A 181 -1.27 27.99 28.79
C ASN A 181 0.10 28.67 28.55
N GLY A 182 1.16 27.86 28.64
CA GLY A 182 2.55 28.27 28.41
C GLY A 182 3.19 29.09 29.53
N GLU A 183 2.44 29.48 30.56
CA GLU A 183 2.93 30.29 31.68
C GLU A 183 3.11 29.46 32.96
N GLN A 184 4.26 29.63 33.62
CA GLN A 184 4.49 29.04 34.94
C GLN A 184 3.54 29.69 35.94
N LYS A 185 2.66 28.90 36.56
CA LYS A 185 1.70 29.40 37.56
C LYS A 185 2.22 29.20 38.98
N GLU A 186 2.88 28.08 39.23
CA GLU A 186 3.36 27.69 40.56
C GLU A 186 4.67 26.87 40.51
N TYR A 187 5.41 26.86 41.62
CA TYR A 187 6.62 26.04 41.77
C TYR A 187 6.91 25.67 43.25
N ARG A 188 7.49 24.49 43.48
CA ARG A 188 7.83 23.97 44.81
C ARG A 188 9.27 23.43 44.83
N PRO A 189 10.12 23.84 45.79
CA PRO A 189 11.45 23.26 45.96
C PRO A 189 11.35 21.84 46.51
N MET A 190 12.13 20.94 45.94
CA MET A 190 12.18 19.52 46.28
C MET A 190 13.35 19.26 47.22
N LYS A 191 13.08 19.25 48.52
CA LYS A 191 14.06 18.87 49.54
C LYS A 191 13.92 17.41 49.90
N ALA A 192 14.93 16.60 49.57
CA ALA A 192 15.14 15.31 50.21
C ALA A 192 15.40 15.51 51.71
N ALA A 193 14.78 14.69 52.56
CA ALA A 193 14.87 14.83 54.01
C ALA A 193 16.21 14.36 54.60
N ASP A 194 17.00 13.63 53.82
CA ASP A 194 18.27 12.99 54.16
C ASP A 194 19.48 13.56 53.38
N GLY A 195 19.24 14.46 52.41
CA GLY A 195 20.26 14.97 51.49
C GLY A 195 20.61 14.04 50.33
N GLY A 196 19.85 12.96 50.11
CA GLY A 196 19.97 12.12 48.93
C GLY A 196 19.40 12.77 47.66
N GLU A 197 19.64 12.15 46.51
CA GLU A 197 19.04 12.62 45.25
C GLU A 197 17.54 12.27 45.20
N SER A 198 16.68 13.29 45.14
CA SER A 198 15.23 13.14 44.96
C SER A 198 14.92 12.46 43.61
N ALA A 199 14.06 11.43 43.61
CA ALA A 199 13.68 10.72 42.39
C ALA A 199 12.28 10.09 42.54
N ILE A 200 11.56 9.88 41.43
CA ILE A 200 10.30 9.12 41.49
C ILE A 200 10.56 7.61 41.63
N PRO A 201 9.73 6.85 42.38
CA PRO A 201 9.87 5.40 42.45
C PRO A 201 9.34 4.73 41.18
N TYR A 202 10.05 3.69 40.74
CA TYR A 202 9.55 2.78 39.71
C TYR A 202 8.30 2.04 40.19
N THR A 203 7.39 1.79 39.27
CA THR A 203 6.14 1.05 39.51
C THR A 203 5.83 0.21 38.27
N ALA A 204 5.57 -1.09 38.46
CA ALA A 204 5.13 -1.99 37.39
C ALA A 204 3.62 -1.81 37.10
N LYS A 205 3.23 -0.56 36.84
CA LYS A 205 1.86 -0.12 36.60
C LYS A 205 1.82 0.74 35.33
N PRO A 206 0.79 0.56 34.49
CA PRO A 206 0.65 1.35 33.27
C PRO A 206 0.53 2.84 33.57
N VAL A 207 0.90 3.67 32.60
CA VAL A 207 0.53 5.10 32.62
C VAL A 207 -0.90 5.19 32.09
N ASN A 208 -1.74 5.96 32.75
CA ASN A 208 -3.15 6.10 32.43
C ASN A 208 -3.43 7.52 32.00
N ILE A 209 -4.17 7.69 30.91
CA ILE A 209 -4.70 8.97 30.46
C ILE A 209 -6.22 8.87 30.56
N GLY A 210 -6.87 9.86 31.16
CA GLY A 210 -8.32 9.85 31.41
C GLY A 210 -8.79 9.03 32.63
N ARG A 211 -7.93 8.33 33.38
CA ARG A 211 -8.29 7.72 34.68
C ARG A 211 -7.16 7.79 35.72
N SER A 212 -7.52 7.73 37.01
CA SER A 212 -6.57 7.56 38.11
C SER A 212 -7.18 6.81 39.29
N PHE A 213 -6.44 5.93 39.97
CA PHE A 213 -6.89 5.28 41.20
C PHE A 213 -6.51 6.12 42.42
N TYR A 214 -7.47 6.51 43.26
CA TYR A 214 -7.29 7.45 44.36
C TYR A 214 -8.29 7.17 45.49
N LEU A 215 -7.84 7.17 46.75
CA LEU A 215 -8.68 6.85 47.93
C LEU A 215 -9.52 5.56 47.72
N ASP A 216 -8.84 4.50 47.29
CA ASP A 216 -9.36 3.16 47.00
C ASP A 216 -10.54 3.08 45.99
N THR A 217 -10.75 4.13 45.19
CA THR A 217 -11.69 4.12 44.06
C THR A 217 -11.02 4.55 42.75
N TRP A 218 -11.62 4.17 41.62
CA TRP A 218 -11.25 4.71 40.31
C TRP A 218 -11.97 6.05 40.07
N THR A 219 -11.20 7.02 39.58
CA THR A 219 -11.71 8.29 39.04
C THR A 219 -11.46 8.32 37.54
N TYR A 220 -12.40 8.87 36.78
CA TYR A 220 -12.37 8.96 35.33
C TYR A 220 -12.56 10.42 34.90
N PHE A 221 -12.11 10.74 33.70
CA PHE A 221 -12.17 12.07 33.12
C PHE A 221 -13.50 12.27 32.38
N THR A 222 -14.13 13.42 32.57
CA THR A 222 -15.25 13.89 31.73
C THR A 222 -14.74 15.04 30.87
N GLY A 223 -14.83 14.95 29.54
CA GLY A 223 -14.40 16.00 28.61
C GLY A 223 -13.60 15.46 27.40
N THR A 224 -12.75 16.30 26.81
CA THR A 224 -11.87 15.92 25.68
C THR A 224 -10.38 16.17 25.93
N ILE A 225 -9.51 15.34 25.35
CA ILE A 225 -8.05 15.49 25.34
C ILE A 225 -7.57 15.42 23.88
N ALA A 226 -6.75 16.38 23.44
CA ALA A 226 -6.27 16.49 22.04
C ALA A 226 -4.83 15.99 21.87
N GLU A 227 -3.97 16.20 22.86
CA GLU A 227 -2.56 15.85 22.76
C GLU A 227 -1.98 15.49 24.13
N VAL A 228 -1.06 14.52 24.15
CA VAL A 228 -0.23 14.20 25.33
C VAL A 228 1.22 14.03 24.90
N ARG A 229 2.15 14.67 25.61
CA ARG A 229 3.60 14.42 25.52
C ARG A 229 4.18 14.03 26.89
N MET A 230 5.24 13.22 26.87
CA MET A 230 6.12 12.98 28.02
C MET A 230 7.59 13.05 27.57
N TYR A 231 8.46 13.65 28.39
CA TYR A 231 9.90 13.72 28.15
C TYR A 231 10.70 13.21 29.37
N ASP A 232 11.91 12.66 29.15
CA ASP A 232 12.89 12.25 30.17
C ASP A 232 13.71 13.41 30.78
N ARG A 233 13.32 14.64 30.43
CA ARG A 233 13.94 15.89 30.86
C ARG A 233 12.89 16.89 31.30
N ALA A 234 13.23 17.73 32.28
CA ALA A 234 12.48 18.94 32.56
C ALA A 234 12.73 19.96 31.45
N LEU A 235 11.66 20.38 30.77
CA LEU A 235 11.70 21.45 29.80
C LEU A 235 11.71 22.81 30.50
N GLY A 236 12.50 23.75 29.98
CA GLY A 236 12.50 25.13 30.46
C GLY A 236 11.22 25.86 30.05
N ALA A 237 10.85 26.91 30.80
CA ALA A 237 9.63 27.70 30.55
C ALA A 237 9.51 28.22 29.10
N ALA A 238 10.62 28.52 28.43
CA ALA A 238 10.65 28.93 27.03
C ALA A 238 10.21 27.81 26.06
N ALA A 239 10.54 26.55 26.35
CA ALA A 239 10.09 25.40 25.57
C ALA A 239 8.60 25.12 25.81
N ILE A 240 8.15 25.08 27.08
CA ILE A 240 6.71 24.92 27.42
C ILE A 240 5.86 26.03 26.77
N LYS A 241 6.33 27.28 26.78
CA LYS A 241 5.64 28.39 26.11
C LYS A 241 5.64 28.28 24.59
N LYS A 242 6.67 27.68 24.00
CA LYS A 242 6.76 27.40 22.57
C LYS A 242 5.82 26.25 22.17
N HIS A 243 5.78 25.16 22.93
CA HIS A 243 4.88 24.02 22.72
C HIS A 243 3.41 24.44 22.82
N TYR A 244 3.07 25.25 23.83
CA TYR A 244 1.75 25.91 23.93
C TYR A 244 1.39 26.75 22.68
N ALA A 245 2.38 27.41 22.06
CA ALA A 245 2.19 28.18 20.83
C ALA A 245 2.29 27.36 19.53
N GLN A 246 2.61 26.06 19.62
CA GLN A 246 2.72 25.12 18.48
C GLN A 246 1.57 24.10 18.43
N GLY A 247 1.06 23.63 19.58
CA GLY A 247 0.02 22.61 19.64
C GLY A 247 -1.40 23.17 19.61
N ASN A 248 -2.29 22.50 18.86
CA ASN A 248 -3.74 22.70 18.81
C ASN A 248 -4.21 24.18 18.71
N PRO A 249 -4.23 24.77 17.50
CA PRO A 249 -4.45 26.21 17.28
C PRO A 249 -5.91 26.68 17.46
N ALA A 250 -6.46 26.44 18.65
CA ALA A 250 -7.64 27.14 19.13
C ALA A 250 -7.34 28.64 19.33
N VAL A 251 -7.56 29.42 18.27
CA VAL A 251 -7.38 30.89 18.14
C VAL A 251 -5.94 31.38 17.85
N PRO A 252 -5.57 31.42 16.56
CA PRO A 252 -4.98 32.60 15.93
C PRO A 252 -6.09 33.64 15.68
N ALA A 253 -5.82 34.92 15.95
CA ALA A 253 -6.79 35.98 15.67
C ALA A 253 -7.06 36.11 14.16
N ILE A 254 -8.32 36.41 13.79
CA ILE A 254 -8.72 36.67 12.41
C ILE A 254 -7.88 37.83 11.85
N ARG A 255 -6.92 37.52 10.98
CA ARG A 255 -6.29 38.53 10.13
C ARG A 255 -7.28 38.88 9.03
N THR A 256 -8.05 39.94 9.24
CA THR A 256 -8.84 40.60 8.20
C THR A 256 -7.86 41.25 7.20
N GLY A 257 -7.31 40.44 6.29
CA GLY A 257 -6.59 40.93 5.13
C GLY A 257 -7.51 41.80 4.28
N GLU A 258 -6.97 42.90 3.77
CA GLU A 258 -7.75 43.85 2.95
C GLU A 258 -8.28 43.16 1.68
N ALA A 259 -9.41 43.66 1.17
CA ALA A 259 -10.16 43.05 0.08
C ALA A 259 -9.43 43.19 -1.28
N VAL A 260 -8.40 42.37 -1.48
CA VAL A 260 -7.82 42.15 -2.81
C VAL A 260 -8.89 41.50 -3.68
N GLN A 261 -9.26 42.20 -4.75
CA GLN A 261 -10.33 41.91 -5.71
C GLN A 261 -10.44 40.40 -6.02
N GLU A 262 -11.66 39.88 -6.07
CA GLU A 262 -11.91 38.55 -6.64
C GLU A 262 -11.77 38.61 -8.17
N ASP A 263 -11.14 37.60 -8.76
CA ASP A 263 -11.30 37.30 -10.18
C ASP A 263 -12.72 36.70 -10.36
N PRO A 264 -13.65 37.39 -11.04
CA PRO A 264 -15.04 36.90 -11.17
C PRO A 264 -15.14 35.63 -12.03
N SER A 265 -14.07 35.24 -12.74
CA SER A 265 -14.02 33.98 -13.50
C SER A 265 -13.64 32.76 -12.64
N GLN A 266 -13.28 32.94 -11.36
CA GLN A 266 -12.79 31.86 -10.51
C GLN A 266 -13.52 31.77 -9.16
N LEU A 267 -13.80 30.54 -8.73
CA LEU A 267 -14.21 30.21 -7.38
C LEU A 267 -12.96 29.92 -6.54
N SER A 268 -12.57 30.86 -5.69
CA SER A 268 -11.44 30.69 -4.75
C SER A 268 -11.82 29.79 -3.58
N LEU A 269 -10.97 28.80 -3.29
CA LEU A 269 -11.14 27.79 -2.23
C LEU A 269 -10.11 27.98 -1.11
N VAL A 270 -8.88 28.37 -1.47
CA VAL A 270 -7.83 28.89 -0.57
C VAL A 270 -7.22 30.12 -1.24
N LYS A 271 -7.03 31.22 -0.51
CA LYS A 271 -6.39 32.46 -1.01
C LYS A 271 -5.28 32.91 -0.06
N ASN A 272 -4.05 33.03 -0.53
CA ASN A 272 -2.87 33.42 0.25
C ASN A 272 -2.69 32.65 1.59
N GLY A 273 -2.95 31.33 1.59
CA GLY A 273 -2.91 30.49 2.80
C GLY A 273 -4.08 30.71 3.78
N ILE A 274 -5.18 31.31 3.33
CA ILE A 274 -6.39 31.54 4.11
C ILE A 274 -7.53 30.70 3.53
N ALA A 275 -8.28 30.02 4.40
CA ALA A 275 -9.41 29.18 4.04
C ALA A 275 -10.53 30.04 3.41
N GLY A 276 -10.84 29.77 2.13
CA GLY A 276 -11.90 30.45 1.37
C GLY A 276 -13.22 29.69 1.30
N ALA A 277 -13.23 28.40 1.67
CA ALA A 277 -14.39 27.51 1.52
C ALA A 277 -14.57 26.53 2.68
N THR A 278 -15.80 26.04 2.86
CA THR A 278 -16.14 24.92 3.79
C THR A 278 -16.43 23.65 3.02
N ILE A 279 -15.85 22.51 3.43
CA ILE A 279 -16.19 21.19 2.89
C ILE A 279 -17.48 20.69 3.55
N VAL A 280 -18.44 20.23 2.74
CA VAL A 280 -19.74 19.72 3.21
C VAL A 280 -19.99 18.30 2.69
N ILE A 281 -20.29 17.38 3.60
CA ILE A 281 -20.70 15.99 3.32
C ILE A 281 -22.15 15.73 3.74
N PRO A 282 -22.79 14.63 3.31
CA PRO A 282 -24.10 14.26 3.80
C PRO A 282 -24.10 14.04 5.32
N GLU A 283 -25.17 14.43 6.00
CA GLU A 283 -25.39 14.18 7.43
C GLU A 283 -25.27 12.70 7.83
N ASN A 284 -25.65 11.80 6.92
CA ASN A 284 -25.44 10.35 7.03
C ASN A 284 -24.55 9.86 5.89
N ALA A 285 -23.36 10.45 5.75
CA ALA A 285 -22.37 10.07 4.74
C ALA A 285 -21.98 8.59 4.85
N ASP A 286 -21.80 7.92 3.72
CA ASP A 286 -21.23 6.57 3.70
C ASP A 286 -19.71 6.63 3.96
N TYR A 287 -19.12 5.45 4.17
CA TYR A 287 -17.69 5.29 4.45
C TYR A 287 -16.78 5.90 3.36
N TRP A 288 -17.11 5.72 2.08
CA TRP A 288 -16.27 6.21 0.98
C TRP A 288 -16.47 7.69 0.69
N THR A 289 -17.68 8.25 0.84
CA THR A 289 -17.87 9.71 0.88
C THR A 289 -17.09 10.35 2.03
N THR A 290 -17.08 9.73 3.21
CA THR A 290 -16.31 10.18 4.38
C THR A 290 -14.80 10.16 4.11
N ILE A 291 -14.29 9.07 3.55
CA ILE A 291 -12.87 8.94 3.16
C ILE A 291 -12.49 9.94 2.05
N ALA A 292 -13.36 10.17 1.06
CA ALA A 292 -13.14 11.17 0.01
C ALA A 292 -13.00 12.58 0.60
N ALA A 293 -13.89 12.99 1.50
CA ALA A 293 -13.80 14.29 2.16
C ALA A 293 -12.57 14.39 3.08
N ARG A 294 -12.17 13.29 3.74
CA ARG A 294 -10.92 13.24 4.52
C ARG A 294 -9.70 13.48 3.63
N TRP A 295 -9.59 12.80 2.49
CA TRP A 295 -8.50 13.02 1.54
C TRP A 295 -8.51 14.43 0.96
N LEU A 296 -9.68 15.00 0.66
CA LEU A 296 -9.78 16.39 0.19
C LEU A 296 -9.19 17.35 1.22
N ARG A 297 -9.58 17.24 2.50
CA ARG A 297 -9.06 18.05 3.61
C ARG A 297 -7.56 17.83 3.81
N GLU A 298 -7.13 16.56 3.88
CA GLU A 298 -5.74 16.13 4.06
C GLU A 298 -4.80 16.68 2.98
N TYR A 299 -5.15 16.53 1.70
CA TYR A 299 -4.30 17.01 0.60
C TYR A 299 -4.38 18.52 0.41
N ILE A 300 -5.51 19.19 0.65
CA ILE A 300 -5.55 20.67 0.65
C ILE A 300 -4.63 21.22 1.74
N TYR A 301 -4.64 20.64 2.95
CA TYR A 301 -3.71 21.01 4.01
C TYR A 301 -2.24 20.74 3.60
N LYS A 302 -1.91 19.52 3.14
CA LYS A 302 -0.54 19.21 2.65
C LYS A 302 -0.06 20.18 1.56
N VAL A 303 -0.94 20.62 0.65
CA VAL A 303 -0.63 21.54 -0.45
C VAL A 303 -0.50 23.01 0.00
N THR A 304 -1.30 23.47 0.96
CA THR A 304 -1.47 24.91 1.25
C THR A 304 -1.12 25.34 2.68
N ASP A 305 -0.85 24.38 3.56
CA ASP A 305 -0.77 24.55 5.01
C ASP A 305 -2.03 25.21 5.61
N THR A 306 -3.16 25.12 4.90
CA THR A 306 -4.47 25.69 5.25
C THR A 306 -5.47 24.58 5.55
N GLU A 307 -5.99 24.56 6.77
CA GLU A 307 -7.09 23.69 7.19
C GLU A 307 -8.42 24.20 6.60
N LEU A 308 -9.21 23.32 5.96
CA LEU A 308 -10.59 23.65 5.56
C LEU A 308 -11.58 22.95 6.51
N GLN A 309 -12.53 23.73 7.04
CA GLN A 309 -13.59 23.18 7.91
C GLN A 309 -14.40 22.11 7.17
N LEU A 310 -14.65 20.99 7.87
CA LEU A 310 -15.53 19.92 7.42
C LEU A 310 -16.83 19.96 8.23
N ARG A 311 -17.97 20.07 7.55
CA ARG A 311 -19.32 20.11 8.15
C ARG A 311 -20.26 19.11 7.45
N THR A 312 -21.40 18.82 8.05
CA THR A 312 -22.49 18.07 7.40
C THR A 312 -23.52 19.00 6.77
N ASP A 313 -24.33 18.48 5.85
CA ASP A 313 -25.45 19.18 5.23
C ASP A 313 -26.70 19.31 6.13
N ALA A 314 -26.55 19.20 7.46
CA ALA A 314 -27.61 19.50 8.42
C ALA A 314 -28.06 20.98 8.34
N ALA A 315 -27.14 21.89 7.99
CA ALA A 315 -27.43 23.26 7.58
C ALA A 315 -26.44 23.69 6.47
N LYS A 316 -26.86 24.57 5.55
CA LYS A 316 -25.94 25.12 4.53
C LYS A 316 -25.01 26.17 5.16
N PRO A 317 -23.67 26.03 5.08
CA PRO A 317 -22.75 27.08 5.50
C PRO A 317 -22.88 28.35 4.66
N SER A 318 -22.51 29.49 5.24
CA SER A 318 -22.34 30.75 4.50
C SER A 318 -21.02 30.77 3.72
N GLY A 319 -20.98 31.52 2.61
CA GLY A 319 -19.80 31.66 1.76
C GLY A 319 -19.64 30.54 0.72
N THR A 320 -18.41 30.30 0.29
CA THR A 320 -18.06 29.27 -0.70
C THR A 320 -18.10 27.88 -0.06
N VAL A 321 -18.63 26.89 -0.78
CA VAL A 321 -18.77 25.50 -0.28
C VAL A 321 -18.14 24.51 -1.27
N ILE A 322 -17.51 23.46 -0.74
CA ILE A 322 -17.14 22.26 -1.51
C ILE A 322 -18.04 21.10 -1.05
N SER A 323 -19.09 20.81 -1.81
CA SER A 323 -20.02 19.71 -1.55
C SER A 323 -19.44 18.40 -2.07
N VAL A 324 -19.10 17.49 -1.15
CA VAL A 324 -18.53 16.16 -1.46
C VAL A 324 -19.60 15.09 -1.30
N GLY A 325 -19.85 14.33 -2.36
CA GLY A 325 -20.83 13.24 -2.40
C GLY A 325 -22.29 13.70 -2.54
N HIS A 326 -23.20 12.77 -2.24
CA HIS A 326 -24.65 12.90 -2.44
C HIS A 326 -25.35 13.79 -1.39
N THR A 327 -24.94 15.05 -1.28
CA THR A 327 -25.51 15.99 -0.29
C THR A 327 -26.90 16.50 -0.68
N LYS A 328 -27.66 16.96 0.31
CA LYS A 328 -28.88 17.76 0.14
C LYS A 328 -28.62 19.02 -0.71
N LEU A 329 -27.41 19.59 -0.65
CA LEU A 329 -27.00 20.73 -1.48
C LEU A 329 -26.89 20.35 -2.95
N ALA A 330 -26.29 19.19 -3.25
CA ALA A 330 -26.18 18.67 -4.62
C ALA A 330 -27.57 18.38 -5.20
N ALA A 331 -28.43 17.71 -4.43
CA ALA A 331 -29.82 17.46 -4.80
C ALA A 331 -30.60 18.77 -5.08
N ALA A 332 -30.51 19.76 -4.19
CA ALA A 332 -31.16 21.07 -4.37
C ALA A 332 -30.60 21.87 -5.57
N ALA A 333 -29.33 21.69 -5.90
CA ALA A 333 -28.69 22.30 -7.07
C ALA A 333 -29.04 21.59 -8.40
N GLY A 334 -29.68 20.41 -8.36
CA GLY A 334 -29.89 19.57 -9.54
C GLY A 334 -28.62 18.85 -10.01
N VAL A 335 -27.68 18.60 -9.11
CA VAL A 335 -26.39 17.95 -9.36
C VAL A 335 -26.41 16.54 -8.77
N ASP A 336 -26.32 15.53 -9.63
CA ASP A 336 -26.46 14.12 -9.27
C ASP A 336 -25.35 13.22 -9.87
N ALA A 337 -25.39 11.92 -9.55
CA ALA A 337 -24.57 10.90 -10.21
C ALA A 337 -25.19 10.32 -11.51
N GLY A 338 -26.28 10.93 -12.01
CA GLY A 338 -27.02 10.46 -13.18
C GLY A 338 -26.17 10.45 -14.45
N GLY A 339 -26.33 9.40 -15.26
CA GLY A 339 -25.58 9.19 -16.51
C GLY A 339 -24.13 8.70 -16.34
N LEU A 340 -23.61 8.57 -15.12
CA LEU A 340 -22.22 8.18 -14.89
C LEU A 340 -22.00 6.67 -15.08
N LYS A 341 -21.10 6.33 -16.00
CA LYS A 341 -20.62 4.96 -16.26
C LYS A 341 -19.53 4.58 -15.25
N TRP A 342 -19.46 3.29 -14.90
CA TRP A 342 -18.52 2.73 -13.91
C TRP A 342 -18.59 3.49 -12.58
N ASP A 343 -17.50 4.04 -12.08
CA ASP A 343 -17.44 4.98 -10.97
C ASP A 343 -16.96 6.36 -11.44
N GLY A 344 -17.50 6.82 -12.58
CA GLY A 344 -17.28 8.18 -13.03
C GLY A 344 -17.71 9.22 -11.99
N GLY A 345 -17.11 10.41 -12.08
CA GLY A 345 -17.39 11.56 -11.21
C GLY A 345 -17.77 12.80 -12.01
N LYS A 346 -18.36 13.79 -11.34
CA LYS A 346 -18.60 15.15 -11.83
C LYS A 346 -17.90 16.15 -10.92
N MET A 347 -17.29 17.16 -11.53
CA MET A 347 -16.78 18.36 -10.88
C MET A 347 -17.55 19.54 -11.48
N ILE A 348 -18.47 20.12 -10.72
CA ILE A 348 -19.39 21.16 -11.22
C ILE A 348 -19.37 22.35 -10.26
N VAL A 349 -19.23 23.57 -10.76
CA VAL A 349 -19.47 24.80 -10.00
C VAL A 349 -20.84 25.36 -10.33
N LYS A 350 -21.63 25.64 -9.28
CA LYS A 350 -22.92 26.32 -9.37
C LYS A 350 -23.21 27.03 -8.05
N ASP A 351 -23.78 28.24 -8.11
CA ASP A 351 -24.19 29.03 -6.93
C ASP A 351 -23.07 29.15 -5.85
N ARG A 352 -21.85 29.48 -6.33
CA ARG A 352 -20.57 29.51 -5.56
C ARG A 352 -20.28 28.24 -4.74
N THR A 353 -20.78 27.11 -5.17
CA THR A 353 -20.54 25.79 -4.60
C THR A 353 -19.84 24.90 -5.63
N LEU A 354 -18.70 24.31 -5.26
CA LEU A 354 -18.06 23.24 -6.03
C LEU A 354 -18.64 21.90 -5.58
N PHE A 355 -19.25 21.17 -6.51
CA PHE A 355 -19.79 19.83 -6.29
C PHE A 355 -18.80 18.78 -6.82
N LEU A 356 -18.38 17.88 -5.93
CA LEU A 356 -17.52 16.72 -6.21
C LEU A 356 -18.32 15.45 -5.87
N ILE A 357 -18.95 14.84 -6.88
CA ILE A 357 -19.91 13.73 -6.72
C ILE A 357 -19.63 12.66 -7.78
N GLY A 358 -19.99 11.40 -7.55
CA GLY A 358 -19.90 10.38 -8.61
C GLY A 358 -20.79 9.16 -8.40
N ARG A 359 -20.66 8.15 -9.28
CA ARG A 359 -21.37 6.88 -9.10
C ARG A 359 -20.70 6.07 -7.99
N ASP A 360 -21.22 6.21 -6.78
CA ASP A 360 -20.85 5.43 -5.62
C ASP A 360 -21.75 4.19 -5.44
N GLN A 361 -21.25 3.17 -4.76
CA GLN A 361 -21.98 1.96 -4.38
C GLN A 361 -21.80 1.67 -2.88
N LYS A 362 -22.83 1.07 -2.27
CA LYS A 362 -22.81 0.74 -0.84
C LYS A 362 -21.65 -0.22 -0.51
N LYS A 363 -21.00 0.04 0.62
CA LYS A 363 -19.89 -0.76 1.18
C LYS A 363 -20.29 -2.24 1.32
N LEU A 364 -19.68 -3.11 0.51
CA LEU A 364 -19.86 -4.56 0.63
C LEU A 364 -19.19 -5.06 1.92
N LEU A 365 -19.97 -5.66 2.82
CA LEU A 365 -19.51 -5.98 4.18
C LEU A 365 -18.30 -6.92 4.23
N GLN A 366 -18.22 -7.90 3.31
CA GLN A 366 -17.12 -8.87 3.27
C GLN A 366 -15.85 -8.35 2.58
N ASN A 367 -15.95 -7.34 1.70
CA ASN A 367 -14.79 -6.73 1.05
C ASN A 367 -15.12 -5.29 0.57
N PRO A 368 -14.85 -4.25 1.39
CA PRO A 368 -15.38 -2.90 1.18
C PRO A 368 -14.78 -2.17 -0.04
N ASN A 369 -13.71 -2.71 -0.62
CA ASN A 369 -12.95 -2.08 -1.71
C ASN A 369 -13.46 -2.48 -3.10
N ARG A 370 -14.29 -3.54 -3.19
CA ARG A 370 -14.76 -4.12 -4.45
C ARG A 370 -16.07 -3.47 -4.93
N ALA A 371 -16.13 -2.14 -4.92
CA ALA A 371 -17.32 -1.35 -5.25
C ALA A 371 -16.96 0.00 -5.89
N ALA A 372 -17.88 0.54 -6.70
CA ALA A 372 -17.75 1.85 -7.33
C ALA A 372 -17.63 3.01 -6.32
N ARG A 373 -16.68 3.92 -6.55
CA ARG A 373 -16.32 5.03 -5.64
C ARG A 373 -16.08 6.33 -6.41
N GLY A 374 -17.11 6.79 -7.13
CA GLY A 374 -17.04 7.95 -8.01
C GLY A 374 -16.85 9.29 -7.29
N THR A 375 -17.30 9.43 -6.04
CA THR A 375 -17.01 10.63 -5.25
C THR A 375 -15.53 10.68 -4.86
N CYS A 376 -14.89 9.53 -4.57
CA CYS A 376 -13.43 9.46 -4.43
C CYS A 376 -12.74 9.87 -5.73
N ARG A 377 -13.23 9.41 -6.90
CA ARG A 377 -12.69 9.84 -8.21
C ARG A 377 -12.80 11.35 -8.42
N ALA A 378 -13.95 11.95 -8.12
CA ALA A 378 -14.16 13.39 -8.28
C ALA A 378 -13.17 14.20 -7.41
N VAL A 379 -12.99 13.82 -6.14
CA VAL A 379 -11.99 14.43 -5.25
C VAL A 379 -10.56 14.25 -5.78
N LEU A 380 -10.17 13.05 -6.17
CA LEU A 380 -8.80 12.78 -6.60
C LEU A 380 -8.48 13.47 -7.93
N THR A 381 -9.40 13.51 -8.89
CA THR A 381 -9.21 14.27 -10.14
C THR A 381 -9.17 15.78 -9.89
N PHE A 382 -9.90 16.30 -8.89
CA PHE A 382 -9.75 17.69 -8.46
C PHE A 382 -8.33 17.96 -7.92
N LEU A 383 -7.81 17.08 -7.05
CA LEU A 383 -6.46 17.19 -6.49
C LEU A 383 -5.36 17.10 -7.56
N GLU A 384 -5.52 16.23 -8.57
CA GLU A 384 -4.56 16.14 -9.69
C GLU A 384 -4.56 17.37 -10.61
N ARG A 385 -5.74 17.95 -10.87
CA ARG A 385 -5.91 19.05 -11.85
C ARG A 385 -5.75 20.46 -11.27
N TYR A 386 -6.22 20.70 -10.05
CA TYR A 386 -6.26 22.03 -9.43
C TYR A 386 -5.30 22.19 -8.24
N CYS A 387 -4.81 21.08 -7.68
CA CYS A 387 -3.81 21.09 -6.61
C CYS A 387 -2.46 20.49 -7.02
N GLY A 388 -2.33 20.00 -8.27
CA GLY A 388 -1.09 19.47 -8.84
C GLY A 388 -0.55 18.20 -8.16
N VAL A 389 -1.37 17.51 -7.35
CA VAL A 389 -0.97 16.29 -6.63
C VAL A 389 -0.75 15.14 -7.64
N ARG A 390 0.20 14.25 -7.32
CA ARG A 390 0.44 12.99 -8.05
C ARG A 390 0.74 11.84 -7.10
N TRP A 391 0.44 10.63 -7.55
CA TRP A 391 0.81 9.38 -6.88
C TRP A 391 1.53 8.50 -7.89
N PHE A 392 2.86 8.45 -7.84
CA PHE A 392 3.67 7.73 -8.84
C PHE A 392 3.94 6.29 -8.45
N LEU A 393 4.23 6.05 -7.16
CA LEU A 393 4.48 4.72 -6.60
C LEU A 393 3.54 4.43 -5.41
N PRO A 394 3.32 3.15 -5.07
CA PRO A 394 2.70 2.75 -3.81
C PRO A 394 3.71 2.82 -2.66
N GLY A 395 3.50 3.76 -1.74
CA GLY A 395 4.30 3.96 -0.53
C GLY A 395 4.08 5.37 0.02
N PRO A 396 4.50 5.68 1.27
CA PRO A 396 4.31 7.01 1.86
C PRO A 396 4.96 8.13 1.03
N ASP A 397 6.18 7.91 0.56
CA ASP A 397 6.96 8.85 -0.27
C ASP A 397 6.67 8.73 -1.78
N GLY A 398 5.70 7.88 -2.16
CA GLY A 398 5.31 7.62 -3.55
C GLY A 398 4.44 8.72 -4.14
N GLU A 399 3.90 9.62 -3.30
CA GLU A 399 3.22 10.83 -3.73
C GLU A 399 4.19 11.98 -4.05
N ARG A 400 3.70 12.96 -4.82
CA ARG A 400 4.29 14.28 -5.00
C ARG A 400 3.20 15.30 -4.71
N VAL A 401 3.41 16.12 -3.68
CA VAL A 401 2.47 17.14 -3.25
C VAL A 401 3.16 18.50 -3.35
N PRO A 402 2.77 19.38 -4.29
CA PRO A 402 3.37 20.70 -4.43
C PRO A 402 2.89 21.64 -3.33
N LYS A 403 3.66 22.67 -3.02
CA LYS A 403 3.22 23.77 -2.15
C LYS A 403 2.61 24.90 -2.98
N LEU A 404 1.38 25.31 -2.66
CA LEU A 404 0.63 26.37 -3.33
C LEU A 404 0.00 27.31 -2.30
N ALA A 405 0.16 28.62 -2.47
CA ALA A 405 -0.51 29.60 -1.59
C ALA A 405 -2.00 29.81 -1.92
N ASN A 406 -2.47 29.30 -3.07
CA ASN A 406 -3.82 29.52 -3.59
C ASN A 406 -4.36 28.23 -4.21
N ILE A 407 -5.66 27.96 -4.05
CA ILE A 407 -6.42 26.95 -4.80
C ILE A 407 -7.71 27.62 -5.28
N ALA A 408 -7.99 27.50 -6.58
CA ALA A 408 -9.21 27.99 -7.20
C ALA A 408 -9.63 27.10 -8.38
N VAL A 409 -10.90 27.20 -8.78
CA VAL A 409 -11.46 26.52 -9.96
C VAL A 409 -12.23 27.52 -10.83
N PRO A 410 -12.40 27.29 -12.15
CA PRO A 410 -13.25 28.13 -12.99
C PRO A 410 -14.69 28.19 -12.47
N ILE A 411 -15.32 29.37 -12.52
CA ILE A 411 -16.69 29.59 -12.04
C ILE A 411 -17.75 28.89 -12.91
N ASP A 412 -17.39 28.56 -14.15
CA ASP A 412 -18.17 27.84 -15.16
C ASP A 412 -17.81 26.34 -15.26
N LEU A 413 -16.94 25.84 -14.36
CA LEU A 413 -16.47 24.46 -14.36
C LEU A 413 -17.65 23.48 -14.37
N SER A 414 -17.77 22.70 -15.46
CA SER A 414 -18.70 21.57 -15.57
C SER A 414 -18.01 20.41 -16.28
N THR A 415 -17.29 19.58 -15.52
CA THR A 415 -16.51 18.44 -16.03
C THR A 415 -17.12 17.12 -15.56
N THR A 416 -17.36 16.20 -16.49
CA THR A 416 -17.57 14.78 -16.18
C THR A 416 -16.27 14.01 -16.41
N VAL A 417 -15.91 13.15 -15.45
CA VAL A 417 -14.72 12.29 -15.48
C VAL A 417 -15.20 10.84 -15.58
N THR A 418 -15.13 10.25 -16.77
CA THR A 418 -15.48 8.84 -17.00
C THR A 418 -14.22 8.04 -17.31
N PRO A 419 -13.83 7.04 -16.48
CA PRO A 419 -12.74 6.14 -16.85
C PRO A 419 -13.18 5.23 -18.01
N ALA A 420 -12.27 4.90 -18.93
CA ALA A 420 -12.57 3.99 -20.03
C ALA A 420 -13.00 2.60 -19.52
N PHE A 421 -12.21 2.00 -18.62
CA PHE A 421 -12.43 0.66 -18.09
C PHE A 421 -13.20 0.65 -16.76
N ALA A 422 -14.06 -0.36 -16.59
CA ALA A 422 -14.77 -0.66 -15.35
C ALA A 422 -13.82 -1.10 -14.24
N TYR A 423 -12.74 -1.80 -14.57
CA TYR A 423 -11.74 -2.19 -13.58
C TYR A 423 -10.33 -2.41 -14.17
N SER A 424 -9.34 -2.11 -13.33
CA SER A 424 -8.05 -2.81 -13.31
C SER A 424 -7.95 -3.42 -11.91
N ASP A 425 -7.98 -4.75 -11.81
CA ASP A 425 -8.00 -5.50 -10.55
C ASP A 425 -6.99 -6.65 -10.60
N GLY A 426 -6.90 -7.44 -9.54
CA GLY A 426 -6.07 -8.64 -9.45
C GLY A 426 -4.86 -8.46 -8.54
N ARG A 427 -3.81 -9.25 -8.76
CA ARG A 427 -2.66 -9.34 -7.83
C ARG A 427 -1.61 -8.23 -8.03
N PHE A 428 -1.85 -7.34 -8.98
CA PHE A 428 -0.97 -6.28 -9.48
C PHE A 428 -0.99 -5.05 -8.53
N PRO A 429 -0.09 -4.04 -8.69
CA PRO A 429 0.70 -3.50 -7.58
C PRO A 429 -0.13 -3.01 -6.38
N TYR A 430 -1.18 -2.24 -6.60
CA TYR A 430 -2.09 -1.78 -5.53
C TYR A 430 -3.06 -2.90 -5.09
N HIS A 431 -2.54 -4.05 -4.65
CA HIS A 431 -3.32 -5.20 -4.15
C HIS A 431 -2.94 -5.61 -2.71
N ARG A 432 -3.90 -6.13 -1.95
CA ARG A 432 -3.75 -6.47 -0.52
C ARG A 432 -2.97 -7.77 -0.30
N GLY A 433 -3.04 -8.71 -1.24
CA GLY A 433 -2.15 -9.86 -1.26
C GLY A 433 -0.72 -9.55 -1.73
N PHE A 434 -0.37 -8.28 -1.97
CA PHE A 434 0.89 -7.90 -2.61
C PHE A 434 1.62 -6.76 -1.88
N LEU A 435 0.93 -5.66 -1.58
CA LEU A 435 1.41 -4.53 -0.77
C LEU A 435 0.53 -4.26 0.47
N SER A 436 -0.41 -5.15 0.80
CA SER A 436 -1.40 -4.96 1.89
C SER A 436 -2.41 -3.80 1.71
N LEU A 437 -2.49 -3.17 0.52
CA LEU A 437 -3.16 -1.88 0.29
C LEU A 437 -4.30 -1.88 -0.77
N SER A 438 -4.97 -3.00 -1.08
CA SER A 438 -5.84 -3.13 -2.28
C SER A 438 -6.89 -2.03 -2.47
N GLY A 439 -6.70 -1.16 -3.45
CA GLY A 439 -7.68 -0.12 -3.80
C GLY A 439 -8.04 0.86 -2.67
N GLU A 440 -7.40 0.77 -1.51
CA GLU A 440 -7.71 1.56 -0.29
C GLU A 440 -7.02 2.92 -0.30
N THR A 441 -6.03 3.14 -1.16
CA THR A 441 -5.22 4.35 -1.21
C THR A 441 -5.69 5.34 -2.29
N PRO A 442 -5.44 6.65 -2.12
CA PRO A 442 -5.61 7.67 -3.16
C PRO A 442 -5.00 7.27 -4.51
N GLY A 443 -3.73 6.85 -4.51
CA GLY A 443 -3.01 6.46 -5.72
C GLY A 443 -3.62 5.27 -6.47
N ALA A 444 -4.22 4.31 -5.78
CA ALA A 444 -4.88 3.18 -6.44
C ALA A 444 -6.09 3.62 -7.27
N ILE A 445 -6.87 4.59 -6.78
CA ILE A 445 -8.04 5.11 -7.51
C ILE A 445 -7.60 6.11 -8.60
N ALA A 446 -6.66 7.01 -8.29
CA ALA A 446 -6.12 8.00 -9.24
C ALA A 446 -5.37 7.35 -10.43
N ASN A 447 -4.77 6.19 -10.21
CA ASN A 447 -4.13 5.37 -11.24
C ASN A 447 -5.02 4.18 -11.67
N ASN A 448 -6.34 4.26 -11.45
CA ASN A 448 -7.38 3.34 -11.96
C ASN A 448 -7.26 1.84 -11.55
N TYR A 449 -6.26 1.45 -10.74
CA TYR A 449 -6.06 0.14 -10.11
C TYR A 449 -7.11 -0.13 -9.01
N ARG A 450 -8.37 -0.21 -9.42
CA ARG A 450 -9.53 -0.56 -8.60
C ARG A 450 -10.71 -1.05 -9.43
N LEU A 451 -11.70 -1.62 -8.74
CA LEU A 451 -13.02 -1.97 -9.27
C LEU A 451 -13.97 -0.76 -9.24
N GLY A 452 -14.40 -0.29 -10.40
CA GLY A 452 -15.44 0.76 -10.60
C GLY A 452 -16.86 0.17 -10.74
N ILE A 453 -17.06 -1.05 -10.23
CA ILE A 453 -18.31 -1.81 -10.20
C ILE A 453 -18.25 -2.80 -9.04
N ALA A 454 -19.39 -3.04 -8.37
CA ALA A 454 -19.52 -4.01 -7.30
C ALA A 454 -19.29 -5.44 -7.83
N ALA A 455 -18.06 -5.97 -7.72
CA ALA A 455 -17.69 -7.15 -8.50
C ALA A 455 -16.71 -8.13 -7.82
N ASN A 456 -16.93 -9.42 -8.05
CA ASN A 456 -16.04 -10.51 -7.67
C ASN A 456 -15.41 -11.15 -8.91
N THR A 457 -14.28 -10.60 -9.36
CA THR A 457 -13.50 -11.01 -10.55
C THR A 457 -12.30 -11.90 -10.17
N GLY A 458 -11.70 -12.59 -11.15
CA GLY A 458 -10.45 -13.34 -10.98
C GLY A 458 -10.52 -14.87 -11.13
N GLY A 459 -11.65 -15.43 -11.59
CA GLY A 459 -11.77 -16.85 -11.90
C GLY A 459 -11.72 -17.80 -10.69
N HIS A 460 -11.40 -19.07 -10.95
CA HIS A 460 -11.03 -20.07 -9.94
C HIS A 460 -12.03 -20.17 -8.77
N THR A 461 -13.32 -20.29 -9.12
CA THR A 461 -14.42 -20.00 -8.19
C THR A 461 -14.93 -21.23 -7.43
N TRP A 462 -14.57 -22.44 -7.85
CA TRP A 462 -15.04 -23.69 -7.23
C TRP A 462 -14.42 -23.93 -5.85
N TYR A 463 -13.20 -23.48 -5.58
CA TYR A 463 -12.61 -23.46 -4.23
C TYR A 463 -13.49 -22.70 -3.21
N ALA A 464 -14.20 -21.66 -3.65
CA ALA A 464 -15.11 -20.88 -2.80
C ALA A 464 -16.54 -21.46 -2.78
N MET A 465 -17.03 -21.95 -3.94
CA MET A 465 -18.40 -22.44 -4.10
C MET A 465 -18.59 -23.87 -3.57
N VAL A 466 -17.68 -24.78 -3.90
CA VAL A 466 -17.71 -26.22 -3.56
C VAL A 466 -16.34 -26.67 -3.01
N PRO A 467 -15.87 -26.13 -1.86
CA PRO A 467 -14.58 -26.49 -1.29
C PRO A 467 -14.47 -27.97 -0.90
N THR A 468 -13.40 -28.65 -1.36
CA THR A 468 -12.99 -30.02 -0.96
C THR A 468 -13.08 -30.21 0.55
N ARG A 469 -12.48 -29.30 1.34
CA ARG A 469 -12.44 -29.34 2.82
C ARG A 469 -13.78 -29.27 3.55
N LYS A 470 -14.89 -29.12 2.82
CA LYS A 470 -16.26 -29.07 3.35
C LYS A 470 -17.12 -30.22 2.84
N TYR A 471 -16.90 -30.64 1.59
CA TYR A 471 -17.82 -31.53 0.89
C TYR A 471 -17.22 -32.89 0.51
N PHE A 472 -15.90 -33.07 0.45
CA PHE A 472 -15.34 -34.30 -0.12
C PHE A 472 -15.56 -35.56 0.73
N ASP A 473 -15.51 -35.43 2.05
CA ASP A 473 -15.60 -36.58 2.96
C ASP A 473 -17.04 -37.12 3.08
N GLU A 474 -18.04 -36.24 2.97
CA GLU A 474 -19.48 -36.58 2.98
C GLU A 474 -20.03 -36.86 1.56
N HIS A 475 -19.51 -36.15 0.55
CA HIS A 475 -20.02 -36.12 -0.83
C HIS A 475 -18.90 -36.23 -1.88
N PRO A 476 -18.13 -37.33 -1.93
CA PRO A 476 -17.06 -37.52 -2.92
C PRO A 476 -17.59 -37.52 -4.38
N GLU A 477 -18.89 -37.79 -4.59
CA GLU A 477 -19.57 -37.74 -5.90
C GLU A 477 -19.77 -36.33 -6.47
N TYR A 478 -19.54 -35.28 -5.68
CA TYR A 478 -19.46 -33.90 -6.16
C TYR A 478 -18.16 -33.60 -6.92
N PHE A 479 -17.11 -34.42 -6.72
CA PHE A 479 -15.77 -34.19 -7.23
C PHE A 479 -15.43 -35.12 -8.41
N ALA A 480 -14.38 -34.79 -9.17
CA ALA A 480 -14.03 -35.53 -10.38
C ALA A 480 -13.72 -37.01 -10.09
N LEU A 481 -14.23 -37.90 -10.95
CA LEU A 481 -13.77 -39.28 -11.07
C LEU A 481 -12.57 -39.29 -12.03
N ILE A 482 -11.42 -39.84 -11.62
CA ILE A 482 -10.19 -39.89 -12.41
C ILE A 482 -9.49 -41.22 -12.13
N ASP A 483 -9.07 -41.96 -13.15
CA ASP A 483 -8.50 -43.32 -13.04
C ASP A 483 -9.38 -44.25 -12.16
N GLY A 484 -10.70 -44.09 -12.26
CA GLY A 484 -11.70 -44.85 -11.48
C GLY A 484 -11.87 -44.43 -10.01
N ARG A 485 -11.23 -43.35 -9.54
CA ARG A 485 -11.31 -42.86 -8.14
C ARG A 485 -11.85 -41.44 -8.07
N ARG A 486 -12.66 -41.12 -7.04
CA ARG A 486 -13.02 -39.72 -6.74
C ARG A 486 -11.84 -39.04 -6.05
N THR A 487 -11.56 -37.78 -6.38
CA THR A 487 -10.46 -37.02 -5.77
C THR A 487 -10.84 -35.58 -5.48
N GLY A 488 -10.53 -35.12 -4.27
CA GLY A 488 -10.63 -33.71 -3.88
C GLY A 488 -9.41 -32.87 -4.25
N SER A 489 -8.36 -33.48 -4.79
CA SER A 489 -7.16 -32.78 -5.25
C SER A 489 -7.49 -31.85 -6.43
N GLY A 490 -6.95 -30.63 -6.42
CA GLY A 490 -7.25 -29.58 -7.41
C GLY A 490 -8.70 -29.07 -7.40
N ASN A 491 -9.55 -29.52 -6.46
CA ASN A 491 -10.96 -29.15 -6.32
C ASN A 491 -11.78 -29.30 -7.62
N HIS A 492 -11.39 -30.25 -8.50
CA HIS A 492 -12.07 -30.48 -9.78
C HIS A 492 -13.44 -31.15 -9.56
N LEU A 493 -14.48 -30.64 -10.23
CA LEU A 493 -15.87 -31.02 -9.95
C LEU A 493 -16.48 -31.99 -10.97
N CYS A 494 -17.46 -32.76 -10.49
CA CYS A 494 -18.33 -33.63 -11.29
C CYS A 494 -19.41 -32.79 -11.98
N THR A 495 -19.13 -32.24 -13.17
CA THR A 495 -19.99 -31.24 -13.83
C THR A 495 -21.38 -31.74 -14.24
N SER A 496 -21.58 -33.05 -14.33
CA SER A 496 -22.90 -33.66 -14.55
C SER A 496 -23.76 -33.75 -13.28
N ASN A 497 -23.19 -33.56 -12.09
CA ASN A 497 -23.90 -33.75 -10.82
C ASN A 497 -24.91 -32.60 -10.57
N PRO A 498 -26.20 -32.89 -10.33
CA PRO A 498 -27.23 -31.86 -10.17
C PRO A 498 -27.10 -31.05 -8.87
N GLU A 499 -26.57 -31.60 -7.78
CA GLU A 499 -26.39 -30.84 -6.54
C GLU A 499 -25.19 -29.90 -6.61
N VAL A 500 -24.11 -30.28 -7.30
CA VAL A 500 -22.98 -29.37 -7.59
C VAL A 500 -23.47 -28.09 -8.26
N LYS A 501 -24.30 -28.22 -9.30
CA LYS A 501 -24.92 -27.08 -10.01
C LYS A 501 -25.73 -26.20 -9.07
N LYS A 502 -26.56 -26.79 -8.20
CA LYS A 502 -27.37 -26.07 -7.21
C LYS A 502 -26.54 -25.42 -6.10
N ILE A 503 -25.42 -26.02 -5.67
CA ILE A 503 -24.52 -25.42 -4.67
C ILE A 503 -23.88 -24.15 -5.25
N ILE A 504 -23.38 -24.20 -6.49
CA ILE A 504 -22.82 -23.05 -7.21
C ILE A 504 -23.88 -21.94 -7.36
N LEU A 505 -25.07 -22.28 -7.84
CA LEU A 505 -26.19 -21.34 -7.97
C LEU A 505 -26.52 -20.63 -6.65
N ARG A 506 -26.74 -21.40 -5.56
CA ARG A 506 -27.04 -20.87 -4.21
C ARG A 506 -25.89 -20.01 -3.64
N HIS A 507 -24.65 -20.24 -4.07
CA HIS A 507 -23.52 -19.40 -3.67
C HIS A 507 -23.56 -18.03 -4.39
N MET A 508 -23.78 -18.03 -5.70
CA MET A 508 -23.83 -16.80 -6.50
C MET A 508 -25.07 -15.94 -6.20
N GLN A 509 -26.23 -16.58 -5.96
CA GLN A 509 -27.45 -15.88 -5.52
C GLN A 509 -27.18 -15.06 -4.25
N ARG A 510 -26.68 -15.69 -3.19
CA ARG A 510 -26.31 -14.99 -1.94
C ARG A 510 -25.34 -13.83 -2.18
N GLN A 511 -24.37 -13.94 -3.08
CA GLN A 511 -23.47 -12.83 -3.36
C GLN A 511 -24.16 -11.68 -4.13
N PHE A 512 -25.14 -11.95 -4.98
CA PHE A 512 -25.97 -10.88 -5.56
C PHE A 512 -26.92 -10.24 -4.53
N ASP A 513 -27.45 -11.02 -3.56
CA ASP A 513 -28.20 -10.53 -2.39
C ASP A 513 -27.32 -9.64 -1.47
N GLU A 514 -26.05 -10.01 -1.27
CA GLU A 514 -25.03 -9.23 -0.55
C GLU A 514 -24.65 -7.90 -1.25
N GLY A 515 -25.15 -7.67 -2.46
CA GLY A 515 -25.07 -6.38 -3.16
C GLY A 515 -24.14 -6.33 -4.38
N TYR A 516 -23.42 -7.41 -4.72
CA TYR A 516 -22.57 -7.44 -5.92
C TYR A 516 -23.41 -7.21 -7.19
N GLU A 517 -22.89 -6.45 -8.16
CA GLU A 517 -23.46 -6.27 -9.51
C GLU A 517 -22.91 -7.29 -10.52
N MET A 518 -21.70 -7.81 -10.30
CA MET A 518 -21.05 -8.78 -11.20
C MET A 518 -20.30 -9.88 -10.43
N LEU A 519 -20.45 -11.14 -10.85
CA LEU A 519 -19.76 -12.29 -10.24
C LEU A 519 -19.10 -13.17 -11.29
N SER A 520 -17.85 -13.56 -11.05
CA SER A 520 -17.14 -14.54 -11.88
C SER A 520 -17.68 -15.95 -11.71
N ILE A 521 -17.55 -16.77 -12.77
CA ILE A 521 -17.71 -18.22 -12.72
C ILE A 521 -16.63 -18.87 -13.60
N GLY A 522 -15.88 -19.83 -13.04
CA GLY A 522 -14.82 -20.51 -13.76
C GLY A 522 -14.22 -21.70 -13.01
N GLN A 523 -13.72 -22.65 -13.79
CA GLN A 523 -13.03 -23.86 -13.32
C GLN A 523 -11.64 -23.57 -12.71
N GLU A 524 -11.07 -24.60 -12.09
CA GLU A 524 -9.76 -24.50 -11.44
C GLU A 524 -8.56 -24.74 -12.37
N ASP A 525 -7.40 -24.25 -11.93
CA ASP A 525 -6.10 -24.45 -12.57
C ASP A 525 -5.84 -25.93 -12.88
N GLY A 526 -5.34 -26.21 -14.09
CA GLY A 526 -5.03 -27.57 -14.53
C GLY A 526 -6.25 -28.50 -14.57
N TYR A 527 -7.46 -27.97 -14.85
CA TYR A 527 -8.74 -28.68 -14.85
C TYR A 527 -8.67 -30.14 -15.35
N LEU A 528 -8.78 -31.09 -14.42
CA LEU A 528 -8.92 -32.50 -14.76
C LEU A 528 -10.40 -32.84 -14.99
N ARG A 529 -10.68 -33.44 -16.15
CA ARG A 529 -12.03 -33.89 -16.54
C ARG A 529 -12.55 -34.98 -15.59
N CYS A 530 -13.85 -34.97 -15.32
CA CYS A 530 -14.52 -36.05 -14.59
C CYS A 530 -14.91 -37.19 -15.55
N GLU A 531 -14.38 -38.39 -15.34
CA GLU A 531 -14.51 -39.57 -16.21
C GLU A 531 -15.74 -40.45 -15.90
N CYS A 532 -16.73 -39.92 -15.18
CA CYS A 532 -17.97 -40.67 -14.90
C CYS A 532 -18.88 -40.76 -16.14
N ALA A 533 -19.68 -41.82 -16.22
CA ALA A 533 -20.51 -42.12 -17.39
C ALA A 533 -21.48 -40.98 -17.80
N GLU A 534 -21.91 -40.13 -16.86
CA GLU A 534 -22.77 -38.97 -17.18
C GLU A 534 -21.99 -37.76 -17.70
N CYS A 535 -20.75 -37.54 -17.27
CA CYS A 535 -19.89 -36.50 -17.84
C CYS A 535 -19.39 -36.89 -19.25
N GLU A 536 -19.11 -38.18 -19.48
CA GLU A 536 -18.62 -38.67 -20.78
C GLU A 536 -19.67 -38.64 -21.91
N LYS A 537 -20.95 -38.38 -21.58
CA LYS A 537 -22.03 -38.11 -22.57
C LYS A 537 -22.06 -36.65 -23.05
N LEU A 538 -21.38 -35.72 -22.37
CA LEU A 538 -21.49 -34.28 -22.64
C LEU A 538 -20.56 -33.83 -23.77
N ASP A 539 -19.34 -34.40 -23.83
CA ASP A 539 -18.31 -34.09 -24.83
C ASP A 539 -17.23 -35.19 -24.98
N ASP A 540 -16.44 -35.02 -26.04
CA ASP A 540 -15.22 -35.74 -26.37
C ASP A 540 -13.93 -35.03 -25.90
N TYR A 541 -14.00 -34.15 -24.90
CA TYR A 541 -12.81 -33.53 -24.29
C TYR A 541 -11.97 -34.59 -23.56
N ARG A 542 -10.74 -34.82 -24.01
CA ARG A 542 -9.82 -35.87 -23.50
C ARG A 542 -8.44 -35.35 -23.09
N TRP A 543 -8.35 -34.09 -22.65
CA TRP A 543 -7.13 -33.53 -22.07
C TRP A 543 -6.66 -34.36 -20.86
N SER A 544 -5.36 -34.63 -20.79
CA SER A 544 -4.73 -35.38 -19.70
C SER A 544 -3.24 -35.06 -19.63
N PRO A 545 -2.69 -34.64 -18.47
CA PRO A 545 -1.27 -34.30 -18.33
C PRO A 545 -0.32 -35.52 -18.29
N LYS A 546 -0.80 -36.74 -18.58
CA LYS A 546 0.05 -37.95 -18.66
C LYS A 546 0.92 -37.96 -19.92
N GLY A 547 2.01 -37.18 -19.89
CA GLY A 547 3.17 -37.35 -20.79
C GLY A 547 3.40 -36.30 -21.88
N ARG A 548 2.63 -35.20 -21.93
CA ARG A 548 2.91 -34.08 -22.85
C ARG A 548 3.70 -32.95 -22.16
N PRO A 549 4.72 -32.36 -22.81
CA PRO A 549 5.38 -31.16 -22.31
C PRO A 549 4.43 -29.95 -22.31
N TYR A 550 4.68 -29.00 -21.41
CA TYR A 550 3.97 -27.70 -21.34
C TYR A 550 4.00 -26.90 -22.66
N ALA A 551 4.96 -27.19 -23.55
CA ALA A 551 5.05 -26.60 -24.89
C ALA A 551 3.85 -26.94 -25.82
N ASP A 552 3.06 -27.98 -25.52
CA ASP A 552 1.86 -28.36 -26.29
C ASP A 552 0.66 -27.43 -26.07
N PHE A 553 0.71 -26.49 -25.11
CA PHE A 553 -0.32 -25.44 -24.86
C PHE A 553 -0.52 -24.46 -26.04
N LEU A 554 0.22 -24.65 -27.14
CA LEU A 554 0.09 -23.97 -28.44
C LEU A 554 -0.34 -24.90 -29.58
N TYR A 555 -0.29 -26.22 -29.40
CA TYR A 555 -0.87 -27.22 -30.32
C TYR A 555 -2.35 -27.50 -30.00
N GLU A 556 -2.75 -27.35 -28.75
CA GLU A 556 -4.13 -27.63 -28.29
C GLU A 556 -5.19 -26.65 -28.85
N ASP A 557 -4.76 -25.49 -29.35
CA ASP A 557 -5.65 -24.43 -29.83
C ASP A 557 -6.61 -24.88 -30.95
N GLN A 558 -6.06 -25.53 -31.98
CA GLN A 558 -6.86 -26.09 -33.09
C GLN A 558 -7.80 -27.21 -32.63
N GLY A 559 -7.39 -27.99 -31.63
CA GLY A 559 -8.20 -29.06 -31.03
C GLY A 559 -9.41 -28.51 -30.30
N LEU A 560 -9.22 -27.55 -29.39
CA LEU A 560 -10.31 -26.94 -28.61
C LEU A 560 -11.24 -26.08 -29.49
N ARG A 561 -10.70 -25.48 -30.57
CA ARG A 561 -11.50 -24.82 -31.62
C ARG A 561 -12.32 -25.80 -32.46
N ALA A 562 -11.90 -27.06 -32.57
CA ALA A 562 -12.68 -28.14 -33.18
C ALA A 562 -13.74 -28.68 -32.22
N THR A 563 -13.35 -29.07 -31.00
CA THR A 563 -14.18 -29.72 -29.98
C THR A 563 -14.04 -29.03 -28.61
N PRO A 564 -14.86 -27.99 -28.33
CA PRO A 564 -14.84 -27.26 -27.06
C PRO A 564 -15.25 -28.13 -25.85
N CYS A 565 -14.81 -27.74 -24.64
CA CYS A 565 -15.12 -28.44 -23.40
C CYS A 565 -16.56 -28.19 -22.90
N ASP A 566 -17.55 -28.72 -23.64
CA ASP A 566 -18.96 -28.45 -23.38
C ASP A 566 -19.45 -28.91 -22.00
N ARG A 567 -18.80 -29.88 -21.34
CA ARG A 567 -19.12 -30.27 -19.95
C ARG A 567 -18.96 -29.12 -18.94
N LEU A 568 -18.08 -28.16 -19.22
CA LEU A 568 -17.94 -26.92 -18.44
C LEU A 568 -19.01 -25.91 -18.87
N PHE A 569 -19.12 -25.65 -20.18
CA PHE A 569 -20.05 -24.65 -20.70
C PHE A 569 -21.52 -24.97 -20.38
N LEU A 570 -21.95 -26.23 -20.43
CA LEU A 570 -23.30 -26.68 -20.06
C LEU A 570 -23.58 -26.62 -18.54
N LEU A 571 -22.54 -26.60 -17.70
CA LEU A 571 -22.69 -26.30 -16.27
C LEU A 571 -22.81 -24.79 -16.05
N HIS A 572 -21.90 -24.00 -16.64
CA HIS A 572 -21.90 -22.54 -16.49
C HIS A 572 -23.17 -21.90 -17.07
N LYS A 573 -23.62 -22.32 -18.27
CA LYS A 573 -24.85 -21.81 -18.91
C LYS A 573 -26.10 -22.10 -18.08
N TRP A 574 -26.22 -23.29 -17.50
CA TRP A 574 -27.33 -23.61 -16.61
C TRP A 574 -27.36 -22.71 -15.37
N VAL A 575 -26.20 -22.48 -14.73
CA VAL A 575 -26.11 -21.57 -13.58
C VAL A 575 -26.49 -20.13 -13.99
N ILE A 576 -25.98 -19.66 -15.13
CA ILE A 576 -26.30 -18.34 -15.71
C ILE A 576 -27.81 -18.19 -15.94
N ASP A 577 -28.46 -19.20 -16.52
CA ASP A 577 -29.89 -19.14 -16.85
C ASP A 577 -30.79 -19.15 -15.61
N GLU A 578 -30.44 -19.89 -14.55
CA GLU A 578 -31.15 -19.80 -13.26
C GLU A 578 -30.83 -18.51 -12.47
N LEU A 579 -29.63 -17.94 -12.64
CA LEU A 579 -29.29 -16.63 -12.10
C LEU A 579 -30.11 -15.53 -12.78
N GLN A 580 -30.23 -15.50 -14.11
CA GLN A 580 -31.01 -14.47 -14.81
C GLN A 580 -32.50 -14.52 -14.47
N LYS A 581 -33.06 -15.68 -14.08
CA LYS A 581 -34.43 -15.79 -13.55
C LYS A 581 -34.60 -15.22 -12.14
N SER A 582 -33.61 -15.37 -11.28
CA SER A 582 -33.67 -14.95 -9.87
C SER A 582 -33.12 -13.53 -9.63
N HIS A 583 -32.23 -13.07 -10.51
CA HIS A 583 -31.42 -11.86 -10.37
C HIS A 583 -31.28 -11.13 -11.72
N PRO A 584 -32.39 -10.76 -12.40
CA PRO A 584 -32.36 -10.21 -13.75
C PRO A 584 -31.48 -8.95 -13.85
N GLY A 585 -30.55 -8.94 -14.81
CA GLY A 585 -29.66 -7.82 -15.11
C GLY A 585 -28.39 -7.73 -14.25
N LYS A 586 -28.24 -8.56 -13.21
CA LYS A 586 -26.95 -8.82 -12.57
C LYS A 586 -26.02 -9.55 -13.55
N LYS A 587 -24.72 -9.22 -13.52
CA LYS A 587 -23.76 -9.70 -14.53
C LYS A 587 -23.04 -10.96 -14.09
N VAL A 588 -22.83 -11.88 -15.03
CA VAL A 588 -21.98 -13.06 -14.81
C VAL A 588 -20.76 -12.95 -15.70
N LEU A 589 -19.57 -13.09 -15.12
CA LEU A 589 -18.29 -13.02 -15.81
C LEU A 589 -17.72 -14.44 -16.02
N LEU A 590 -17.97 -15.00 -17.19
CA LEU A 590 -17.55 -16.34 -17.59
C LEU A 590 -16.05 -16.37 -17.87
N MET A 591 -15.27 -17.18 -17.16
CA MET A 591 -13.84 -17.32 -17.44
C MET A 591 -13.58 -18.19 -18.68
N ALA A 592 -12.89 -17.62 -19.68
CA ALA A 592 -12.38 -18.33 -20.86
C ALA A 592 -10.88 -18.58 -20.69
N TYR A 593 -10.54 -19.76 -20.16
CA TYR A 593 -9.20 -20.15 -19.74
C TYR A 593 -8.99 -21.65 -19.97
N GLY A 594 -7.90 -22.03 -20.65
CA GLY A 594 -7.55 -23.42 -20.94
C GLY A 594 -8.69 -24.16 -21.68
N PRO A 595 -9.37 -25.13 -21.05
CA PRO A 595 -10.51 -25.82 -21.66
C PRO A 595 -11.65 -24.93 -22.16
N THR A 596 -11.81 -23.71 -21.61
CA THR A 596 -12.87 -22.76 -22.01
C THR A 596 -12.38 -21.61 -22.90
N THR A 597 -11.15 -21.65 -23.42
CA THR A 597 -10.62 -20.62 -24.33
C THR A 597 -11.51 -20.39 -25.56
N TRP A 598 -11.93 -21.46 -26.24
CA TRP A 598 -12.82 -21.38 -27.41
C TRP A 598 -14.28 -21.61 -26.99
N PRO A 599 -15.24 -20.80 -27.49
CA PRO A 599 -16.63 -20.90 -27.08
C PRO A 599 -17.30 -22.19 -27.57
N SER A 600 -18.29 -22.66 -26.81
CA SER A 600 -19.15 -23.78 -27.21
C SER A 600 -19.80 -23.57 -28.58
N LYS A 601 -19.78 -24.60 -29.42
CA LYS A 601 -20.56 -24.67 -30.66
C LYS A 601 -22.04 -25.01 -30.44
N LYS A 602 -22.40 -25.46 -29.23
CA LYS A 602 -23.78 -25.77 -28.82
C LYS A 602 -24.50 -24.56 -28.20
N ILE A 603 -23.80 -23.43 -27.99
CA ILE A 603 -24.34 -22.21 -27.37
C ILE A 603 -24.11 -21.05 -28.34
N GLU A 604 -25.19 -20.58 -28.96
CA GLU A 604 -25.14 -19.44 -29.89
C GLU A 604 -24.95 -18.12 -29.13
N ASN A 605 -25.82 -17.83 -28.16
CA ASN A 605 -25.80 -16.65 -27.30
C ASN A 605 -25.77 -17.06 -25.80
N TRP A 606 -25.00 -16.33 -24.98
CA TRP A 606 -24.95 -16.49 -23.53
C TRP A 606 -25.96 -15.64 -22.76
N GLY A 607 -26.41 -14.52 -23.32
CA GLY A 607 -27.39 -13.59 -22.74
C GLY A 607 -26.85 -12.19 -22.45
N ASP A 608 -27.73 -11.21 -22.45
CA ASP A 608 -27.44 -9.75 -22.42
C ASP A 608 -26.75 -9.26 -21.14
N ASN A 609 -26.59 -10.14 -20.15
CA ASN A 609 -25.93 -9.90 -18.87
C ASN A 609 -24.64 -10.72 -18.67
N VAL A 610 -24.24 -11.57 -19.63
CA VAL A 610 -23.00 -12.34 -19.55
C VAL A 610 -21.86 -11.57 -20.20
N TRP A 611 -20.75 -11.46 -19.49
CA TRP A 611 -19.46 -11.02 -20.02
C TRP A 611 -18.48 -12.20 -20.01
N VAL A 612 -17.43 -12.15 -20.84
CA VAL A 612 -16.35 -13.15 -20.85
C VAL A 612 -15.03 -12.54 -20.39
N GLU A 613 -14.29 -13.24 -19.52
CA GLU A 613 -12.93 -12.88 -19.11
C GLU A 613 -11.93 -13.76 -19.88
N LEU A 614 -11.28 -13.18 -20.89
CA LEU A 614 -10.38 -13.86 -21.82
C LEU A 614 -8.94 -13.90 -21.29
N SER A 615 -8.38 -15.09 -21.04
CA SER A 615 -6.94 -15.23 -20.78
C SER A 615 -6.08 -15.19 -22.05
N ILE A 616 -6.67 -15.53 -23.20
CA ILE A 616 -6.06 -15.42 -24.52
C ILE A 616 -6.81 -14.34 -25.30
N GLN A 617 -6.10 -13.26 -25.63
CA GLN A 617 -6.64 -12.02 -26.18
C GLN A 617 -6.10 -11.81 -27.61
N GLU A 618 -6.17 -12.87 -28.41
CA GLU A 618 -5.83 -12.88 -29.82
C GLU A 618 -7.05 -12.44 -30.65
N PRO A 619 -6.89 -11.74 -31.79
CA PRO A 619 -8.03 -11.31 -32.61
C PRO A 619 -9.01 -12.44 -32.93
N GLU A 620 -8.51 -13.63 -33.29
CA GLU A 620 -9.37 -14.78 -33.62
C GLU A 620 -10.17 -15.33 -32.42
N VAL A 621 -9.68 -15.15 -31.19
CA VAL A 621 -10.39 -15.54 -29.95
C VAL A 621 -11.40 -14.47 -29.56
N ILE A 622 -11.03 -13.19 -29.69
CA ILE A 622 -11.93 -12.05 -29.51
C ILE A 622 -13.11 -12.14 -30.49
N ASP A 623 -12.83 -12.37 -31.77
CA ASP A 623 -13.82 -12.56 -32.84
C ASP A 623 -14.74 -13.75 -32.60
N ALA A 624 -14.23 -14.85 -32.04
CA ALA A 624 -15.07 -16.02 -31.72
C ALA A 624 -16.06 -15.74 -30.57
N TRP A 625 -15.72 -14.84 -29.65
CA TRP A 625 -16.52 -14.54 -28.45
C TRP A 625 -17.42 -13.30 -28.60
N LYS A 626 -17.00 -12.25 -29.30
CA LYS A 626 -17.64 -10.91 -29.25
C LYS A 626 -19.14 -10.91 -29.57
N ASP A 627 -19.57 -11.74 -30.53
CA ASP A 627 -20.96 -11.82 -30.98
C ASP A 627 -21.82 -12.78 -30.12
N LYS A 628 -21.25 -13.34 -29.05
CA LYS A 628 -21.88 -14.34 -28.15
C LYS A 628 -22.18 -13.83 -26.74
N VAL A 629 -21.61 -12.70 -26.34
CA VAL A 629 -21.65 -12.14 -24.97
C VAL A 629 -21.83 -10.63 -24.99
N ALA A 630 -22.36 -10.05 -23.90
CA ALA A 630 -22.66 -8.63 -23.77
C ALA A 630 -21.47 -7.75 -23.32
N GLY A 631 -20.24 -8.28 -23.39
CA GLY A 631 -19.01 -7.57 -23.00
C GLY A 631 -17.82 -8.49 -22.79
N ILE A 632 -16.62 -7.92 -22.88
CA ILE A 632 -15.34 -8.65 -22.81
C ILE A 632 -14.44 -8.02 -21.75
N THR A 633 -13.71 -8.83 -21.00
CA THR A 633 -12.62 -8.43 -20.10
C THR A 633 -11.40 -9.31 -20.35
N GLY A 634 -10.23 -8.90 -19.87
CA GLY A 634 -8.97 -9.62 -20.09
C GLY A 634 -8.30 -10.07 -18.80
N TYR A 635 -8.01 -11.37 -18.67
CA TYR A 635 -7.09 -11.87 -17.66
C TYR A 635 -5.66 -11.76 -18.21
N VAL A 636 -4.85 -10.84 -17.68
CA VAL A 636 -3.58 -10.41 -18.26
C VAL A 636 -2.35 -10.88 -17.46
N TYR A 637 -1.52 -11.68 -18.12
CA TYR A 637 -0.23 -12.17 -17.62
C TYR A 637 0.96 -11.31 -18.09
N TRP A 638 0.74 -10.03 -18.41
CA TRP A 638 1.73 -9.14 -19.05
C TRP A 638 2.98 -8.87 -18.21
N PHE A 639 2.99 -9.25 -16.93
CA PHE A 639 4.09 -9.03 -15.99
C PHE A 639 4.27 -10.24 -15.05
N ASP A 640 3.85 -11.44 -15.46
CA ASP A 640 3.90 -12.60 -14.57
C ASP A 640 5.34 -13.11 -14.38
N ILE A 641 5.95 -12.84 -13.22
CA ILE A 641 7.30 -13.31 -12.89
C ILE A 641 7.42 -14.82 -12.69
N GLN A 642 6.31 -15.58 -12.75
CA GLN A 642 6.37 -17.04 -12.91
C GLN A 642 6.72 -17.43 -14.35
N LEU A 643 6.40 -16.63 -15.36
CA LEU A 643 6.76 -16.89 -16.76
C LEU A 643 8.27 -16.66 -17.01
N PRO A 644 8.89 -17.27 -18.04
CA PRO A 644 10.35 -17.34 -18.24
C PRO A 644 11.18 -16.05 -18.20
N MET A 645 10.58 -14.85 -18.17
CA MET A 645 11.30 -13.57 -18.08
C MET A 645 11.64 -13.18 -16.63
N GLY A 646 10.89 -13.68 -15.64
CA GLY A 646 11.20 -13.50 -14.22
C GLY A 646 11.16 -12.04 -13.78
N MET A 647 12.27 -11.54 -13.23
CA MET A 647 12.44 -10.14 -12.79
C MET A 647 13.01 -9.19 -13.87
N ASP A 648 12.92 -9.56 -15.15
CA ASP A 648 13.29 -8.66 -16.26
C ASP A 648 12.18 -7.60 -16.51
N VAL A 649 12.36 -6.74 -17.50
CA VAL A 649 11.33 -5.87 -18.06
C VAL A 649 10.31 -6.74 -18.79
N HIS A 650 9.00 -6.63 -18.51
CA HIS A 650 7.98 -7.43 -19.24
C HIS A 650 7.24 -6.69 -20.37
N ALA A 651 7.21 -5.36 -20.38
CA ALA A 651 6.75 -4.55 -21.51
C ALA A 651 7.46 -3.19 -21.52
N THR A 652 7.58 -2.56 -22.68
CA THR A 652 7.94 -1.14 -22.81
C THR A 652 6.70 -0.24 -22.66
N PRO A 653 6.89 1.07 -22.42
CA PRO A 653 5.81 2.07 -22.46
C PRO A 653 5.00 2.08 -23.77
N ALA A 654 5.68 1.97 -24.92
CA ALA A 654 5.03 1.99 -26.23
C ALA A 654 4.14 0.76 -26.44
N GLU A 655 4.65 -0.42 -26.09
CA GLU A 655 3.92 -1.70 -26.15
C GLU A 655 2.68 -1.70 -25.26
N ALA A 656 2.80 -1.20 -24.01
CA ALA A 656 1.67 -1.07 -23.09
C ALA A 656 0.59 -0.09 -23.62
N SER A 657 1.01 1.02 -24.23
CA SER A 657 0.11 2.00 -24.87
C SER A 657 -0.66 1.39 -26.03
N GLN A 658 0.04 0.76 -26.98
CA GLN A 658 -0.56 0.07 -28.11
C GLN A 658 -1.54 -1.02 -27.66
N ARG A 659 -1.16 -1.81 -26.64
CA ARG A 659 -1.96 -2.95 -26.19
C ARG A 659 -3.24 -2.54 -25.45
N ILE A 660 -3.20 -1.53 -24.58
CA ILE A 660 -4.42 -1.05 -23.90
C ILE A 660 -5.37 -0.40 -24.89
N ARG A 661 -4.84 0.37 -25.86
CA ARG A 661 -5.64 0.96 -26.95
C ARG A 661 -6.33 -0.10 -27.80
N PHE A 662 -5.58 -1.11 -28.26
CA PHE A 662 -6.14 -2.24 -29.02
C PHE A 662 -7.29 -2.93 -28.27
N LEU A 663 -7.13 -3.21 -26.96
CA LEU A 663 -8.18 -3.86 -26.18
C LEU A 663 -9.41 -2.95 -26.00
N HIS A 664 -9.23 -1.66 -25.74
CA HIS A 664 -10.33 -0.69 -25.69
C HIS A 664 -11.12 -0.63 -27.00
N GLU A 665 -10.41 -0.59 -28.14
CA GLU A 665 -11.00 -0.55 -29.49
C GLU A 665 -11.71 -1.87 -29.86
N ASN A 666 -11.32 -2.98 -29.24
CA ASN A 666 -12.00 -4.28 -29.33
C ASN A 666 -13.05 -4.48 -28.22
N GLY A 667 -13.51 -3.40 -27.57
CA GLY A 667 -14.66 -3.43 -26.65
C GLY A 667 -14.36 -4.02 -25.27
N PHE A 668 -13.10 -4.15 -24.86
CA PHE A 668 -12.76 -4.60 -23.51
C PHE A 668 -13.17 -3.56 -22.47
N VAL A 669 -13.88 -4.00 -21.43
CA VAL A 669 -14.38 -3.14 -20.35
C VAL A 669 -13.70 -3.37 -18.99
N GLY A 670 -12.71 -4.27 -18.89
CA GLY A 670 -11.88 -4.40 -17.69
C GLY A 670 -10.72 -5.36 -17.87
N LEU A 671 -9.72 -5.27 -16.98
CA LEU A 671 -8.55 -6.16 -16.96
C LEU A 671 -8.28 -6.69 -15.54
N TYR A 672 -8.02 -8.00 -15.42
CA TYR A 672 -7.54 -8.66 -14.20
C TYR A 672 -6.06 -9.02 -14.38
N HIS A 673 -5.18 -8.49 -13.54
CA HIS A 673 -3.73 -8.56 -13.71
C HIS A 673 -3.06 -9.53 -12.73
N PHE A 674 -2.03 -10.25 -13.20
CA PHE A 674 -1.11 -11.04 -12.37
C PHE A 674 0.03 -10.16 -11.78
N PRO A 675 0.76 -10.58 -10.71
CA PRO A 675 1.61 -9.70 -9.91
C PRO A 675 3.02 -9.50 -10.47
N GLU A 676 3.54 -8.28 -10.27
CA GLU A 676 4.94 -7.90 -10.51
C GLU A 676 5.44 -6.92 -9.46
N THR A 677 6.65 -7.17 -9.00
CA THR A 677 7.43 -6.49 -7.96
C THR A 677 8.39 -5.44 -8.51
N ASN A 678 8.71 -5.45 -9.80
CA ASN A 678 9.88 -4.80 -10.40
C ASN A 678 9.81 -3.25 -10.52
N TRP A 679 9.32 -2.55 -9.50
CA TRP A 679 9.11 -1.10 -9.46
C TRP A 679 10.35 -0.25 -9.83
N GLY A 680 11.56 -0.71 -9.47
CA GLY A 680 12.80 -0.02 -9.86
C GLY A 680 13.05 0.05 -11.38
N MET A 681 12.61 -0.97 -12.14
CA MET A 681 12.93 -1.10 -13.58
C MET A 681 11.73 -0.88 -14.50
N VAL A 682 10.50 -1.15 -14.02
CA VAL A 682 9.25 -1.01 -14.80
C VAL A 682 8.17 -0.17 -14.11
N GLY A 683 8.52 0.55 -13.03
CA GLY A 683 7.65 1.56 -12.43
C GLY A 683 7.03 2.59 -13.38
N PRO A 684 7.77 3.14 -14.40
CA PRO A 684 7.17 4.00 -15.40
C PRO A 684 6.02 3.33 -16.18
N VAL A 685 6.15 2.03 -16.46
CA VAL A 685 5.15 1.23 -17.18
C VAL A 685 3.92 0.98 -16.30
N PHE A 686 4.08 0.77 -14.99
CA PHE A 686 2.94 0.63 -14.07
C PHE A 686 2.17 1.94 -13.88
N TYR A 687 2.88 3.07 -13.77
CA TYR A 687 2.23 4.38 -13.72
C TYR A 687 1.45 4.65 -15.01
N LEU A 688 2.10 4.43 -16.16
CA LEU A 688 1.49 4.56 -17.48
C LEU A 688 0.25 3.69 -17.66
N ILE A 689 0.32 2.38 -17.37
CA ILE A 689 -0.83 1.48 -17.46
C ILE A 689 -1.97 1.99 -16.57
N GLY A 690 -1.65 2.43 -15.36
CA GLY A 690 -2.63 3.03 -14.47
C GLY A 690 -3.33 4.24 -15.08
N LYS A 691 -2.60 5.14 -15.75
CA LYS A 691 -3.19 6.29 -16.46
C LYS A 691 -3.97 5.88 -17.72
N LEU A 692 -3.47 4.92 -18.52
CA LEU A 692 -4.13 4.41 -19.72
C LEU A 692 -5.45 3.66 -19.43
N MET A 693 -5.59 3.05 -18.26
CA MET A 693 -6.87 2.48 -17.80
C MET A 693 -7.92 3.55 -17.46
N GLY A 694 -7.50 4.83 -17.35
CA GLY A 694 -8.38 5.99 -17.37
C GLY A 694 -8.67 6.48 -18.79
N ASP A 695 -7.61 6.71 -19.58
CA ASP A 695 -7.67 7.20 -20.97
C ASP A 695 -6.62 6.49 -21.86
N PRO A 696 -7.02 5.57 -22.77
CA PRO A 696 -6.12 4.82 -23.67
C PRO A 696 -5.40 5.65 -24.75
N TYR A 697 -5.71 6.94 -24.87
CA TYR A 697 -5.23 7.82 -25.95
C TYR A 697 -4.19 8.84 -25.47
N LEU A 698 -3.83 8.82 -24.19
CA LEU A 698 -2.73 9.61 -23.63
C LEU A 698 -1.40 9.37 -24.39
N ASP A 699 -0.62 10.43 -24.54
CA ASP A 699 0.77 10.32 -24.96
C ASP A 699 1.59 9.62 -23.85
N TYR A 700 2.10 8.43 -24.18
CA TYR A 700 2.89 7.64 -23.24
C TYR A 700 4.26 8.28 -22.96
N GLN A 701 4.81 9.08 -23.88
CA GLN A 701 6.11 9.74 -23.69
C GLN A 701 5.98 10.85 -22.66
N ALA A 702 4.95 11.69 -22.76
CA ALA A 702 4.61 12.67 -21.72
C ALA A 702 4.37 12.03 -20.35
N VAL A 703 3.65 10.91 -20.27
CA VAL A 703 3.36 10.24 -18.99
C VAL A 703 4.61 9.58 -18.36
N VAL A 704 5.49 8.99 -19.18
CA VAL A 704 6.80 8.47 -18.71
C VAL A 704 7.69 9.62 -18.25
N LYS A 705 7.72 10.76 -18.97
CA LYS A 705 8.46 11.95 -18.52
C LYS A 705 7.89 12.50 -17.21
N GLU A 706 6.57 12.57 -17.06
CA GLU A 706 5.91 13.02 -15.80
C GLU A 706 6.34 12.13 -14.62
N TYR A 707 6.42 10.80 -14.83
CA TYR A 707 6.96 9.87 -13.84
C TYR A 707 8.43 10.17 -13.52
N CYS A 708 9.30 10.32 -14.52
CA CYS A 708 10.72 10.55 -14.30
C CYS A 708 11.00 11.88 -13.56
N ASP A 709 10.45 12.99 -14.05
CA ASP A 709 10.49 14.32 -13.41
C ASP A 709 9.82 14.32 -12.02
N GLY A 710 8.85 13.42 -11.82
CA GLY A 710 8.02 13.33 -10.61
C GLY A 710 8.60 12.47 -9.49
N VAL A 711 9.36 11.45 -9.82
CA VAL A 711 9.94 10.47 -8.89
C VAL A 711 11.39 10.78 -8.55
N PHE A 712 12.18 11.18 -9.56
CA PHE A 712 13.63 11.39 -9.43
C PHE A 712 14.03 12.87 -9.40
N GLU A 713 13.05 13.78 -9.52
CA GLU A 713 13.21 15.22 -9.33
C GLU A 713 14.32 15.78 -10.26
N ASN A 714 15.41 16.34 -9.74
CA ASN A 714 16.51 16.87 -10.56
C ASN A 714 17.17 15.80 -11.46
N ALA A 715 17.17 14.54 -11.03
CA ALA A 715 17.71 13.41 -11.81
C ALA A 715 16.72 12.89 -12.87
N GLY A 716 15.53 13.49 -13.01
CA GLY A 716 14.47 13.01 -13.91
C GLY A 716 14.87 12.91 -15.38
N ALA A 717 15.69 13.84 -15.89
CA ALA A 717 16.18 13.79 -17.27
C ALA A 717 17.15 12.62 -17.51
N THR A 718 18.10 12.40 -16.61
CA THR A 718 19.06 11.29 -16.66
C THR A 718 18.37 9.94 -16.49
N MET A 719 17.34 9.88 -15.62
CA MET A 719 16.53 8.68 -15.44
C MET A 719 15.62 8.39 -16.65
N LEU A 720 15.18 9.40 -17.40
CA LEU A 720 14.49 9.18 -18.68
C LEU A 720 15.44 8.50 -19.69
N GLU A 721 16.68 8.96 -19.85
CA GLU A 721 17.68 8.29 -20.71
C GLU A 721 17.97 6.85 -20.21
N PHE A 722 18.02 6.63 -18.89
CA PHE A 722 18.17 5.29 -18.31
C PHE A 722 17.02 4.36 -18.70
N PHE A 723 15.76 4.81 -18.60
CA PHE A 723 14.60 3.97 -18.96
C PHE A 723 14.48 3.76 -20.47
N ASP A 724 14.72 4.78 -21.29
CA ASP A 724 14.73 4.64 -22.75
C ASP A 724 15.80 3.63 -23.20
N LEU A 725 17.01 3.70 -22.64
CA LEU A 725 18.06 2.72 -22.91
C LEU A 725 17.72 1.32 -22.35
N LEU A 726 17.15 1.23 -21.15
CA LEU A 726 16.77 -0.04 -20.54
C LEU A 726 15.79 -0.80 -21.44
N TYR A 727 14.81 -0.10 -21.98
CA TYR A 727 13.77 -0.65 -22.85
C TYR A 727 14.21 -0.83 -24.32
N ALA A 728 15.35 -0.27 -24.73
CA ALA A 728 15.89 -0.42 -26.08
C ALA A 728 16.32 -1.87 -26.40
N GLY A 729 16.09 -2.30 -27.64
CA GLY A 729 16.36 -3.66 -28.16
C GLY A 729 15.39 -4.75 -27.64
N ARG A 730 14.49 -4.41 -26.71
CA ARG A 730 13.60 -5.38 -26.03
C ARG A 730 12.71 -6.16 -27.00
N SER A 731 12.07 -5.48 -27.93
CA SER A 731 11.16 -6.07 -28.93
C SER A 731 11.88 -6.90 -30.00
N GLU A 732 13.19 -6.72 -30.17
CA GLU A 732 14.03 -7.52 -31.09
C GLU A 732 14.33 -8.91 -30.52
N ILE A 733 14.31 -9.05 -29.19
CA ILE A 733 14.56 -10.29 -28.44
C ILE A 733 13.23 -10.97 -28.07
N LEU A 734 12.21 -10.17 -27.78
CA LEU A 734 10.91 -10.58 -27.24
C LEU A 734 9.77 -9.91 -28.04
N SER A 735 9.66 -10.26 -29.32
CA SER A 735 8.70 -9.67 -30.26
C SER A 735 7.24 -9.90 -29.87
N LEU A 736 6.45 -8.83 -29.74
CA LEU A 736 5.00 -8.92 -29.49
C LEU A 736 4.15 -9.27 -30.73
N GLU A 737 4.77 -9.39 -31.91
CA GLU A 737 4.05 -9.65 -33.17
C GLU A 737 3.27 -10.99 -33.18
N GLU A 738 3.63 -11.93 -32.31
CA GLU A 738 3.01 -13.25 -32.23
C GLU A 738 1.96 -13.41 -31.11
N ARG A 739 0.97 -12.52 -31.13
CA ARG A 739 -0.43 -12.73 -30.68
C ARG A 739 -0.71 -12.89 -29.17
N ARG A 740 0.04 -13.70 -28.42
CA ARG A 740 -0.05 -13.73 -26.94
C ARG A 740 0.72 -12.52 -26.38
N PRO A 741 0.25 -11.90 -25.27
CA PRO A 741 0.90 -10.70 -24.72
C PRO A 741 2.34 -10.93 -24.26
N ILE A 742 2.72 -12.18 -23.99
CA ILE A 742 4.10 -12.63 -24.10
C ILE A 742 4.08 -13.98 -24.81
N LYS A 743 4.73 -14.09 -25.97
CA LYS A 743 5.05 -15.38 -26.59
C LYS A 743 6.55 -15.63 -26.43
N HIS A 744 6.91 -16.39 -25.39
CA HIS A 744 8.31 -16.69 -25.11
C HIS A 744 8.98 -17.37 -26.33
N PRO A 745 10.18 -16.93 -26.75
CA PRO A 745 10.89 -17.56 -27.86
C PRO A 745 11.11 -19.05 -27.59
N LYS A 746 10.64 -19.93 -28.50
CA LYS A 746 10.66 -21.38 -28.28
C LYS A 746 12.10 -21.87 -28.08
N GLY A 747 12.40 -22.35 -26.87
CA GLY A 747 13.70 -22.91 -26.50
C GLY A 747 14.65 -21.93 -25.80
N MET A 748 14.30 -20.66 -25.66
CA MET A 748 15.10 -19.68 -24.89
C MET A 748 14.80 -19.82 -23.39
N THR A 749 15.83 -19.97 -22.55
CA THR A 749 15.68 -20.02 -21.09
C THR A 749 15.72 -18.62 -20.47
N THR A 750 15.31 -18.47 -19.20
CA THR A 750 15.47 -17.23 -18.43
C THR A 750 16.90 -16.71 -18.48
N ALA A 751 17.89 -17.58 -18.31
CA ALA A 751 19.30 -17.22 -18.39
C ALA A 751 19.68 -16.63 -19.76
N ASP A 752 19.14 -17.20 -20.85
CA ASP A 752 19.39 -16.70 -22.20
C ASP A 752 18.73 -15.34 -22.46
N ILE A 753 17.55 -15.08 -21.88
CA ILE A 753 16.89 -13.77 -21.95
C ILE A 753 17.78 -12.69 -21.33
N TYR A 754 18.30 -12.89 -20.11
CA TYR A 754 19.23 -11.94 -19.48
C TYR A 754 20.49 -11.71 -20.33
N ILE A 755 21.09 -12.76 -20.89
CA ILE A 755 22.30 -12.64 -21.72
C ILE A 755 22.06 -11.81 -22.98
N ASN A 756 20.93 -12.02 -23.67
CA ASN A 756 20.60 -11.29 -24.89
C ASN A 756 20.15 -9.85 -24.61
N HIS A 757 19.40 -9.62 -23.51
CA HIS A 757 18.80 -8.32 -23.22
C HIS A 757 19.76 -7.33 -22.52
N TYR A 758 20.85 -7.83 -21.94
CA TYR A 758 21.84 -7.05 -21.19
C TYR A 758 23.30 -7.30 -21.66
N PRO A 759 23.66 -6.99 -22.92
CA PRO A 759 25.04 -7.03 -23.36
C PRO A 759 25.91 -6.03 -22.57
N ALA A 760 27.22 -6.27 -22.56
CA ALA A 760 28.15 -5.64 -21.62
C ALA A 760 28.19 -4.10 -21.74
N GLU A 761 28.08 -3.58 -22.96
CA GLU A 761 28.02 -2.15 -23.26
C GLU A 761 26.70 -1.50 -22.81
N LYS A 762 25.56 -2.20 -22.93
CA LYS A 762 24.26 -1.72 -22.41
C LYS A 762 24.30 -1.62 -20.89
N LEU A 763 24.81 -2.66 -20.20
CA LEU A 763 25.03 -2.63 -18.75
C LEU A 763 26.00 -1.51 -18.33
N ALA A 764 27.09 -1.30 -19.07
CA ALA A 764 28.06 -0.25 -18.75
C ALA A 764 27.47 1.16 -18.91
N ARG A 765 26.63 1.41 -19.92
CA ARG A 765 25.96 2.71 -20.10
C ARG A 765 24.83 2.94 -19.09
N LEU A 766 24.04 1.91 -18.76
CA LEU A 766 23.02 1.97 -17.70
C LEU A 766 23.65 2.29 -16.34
N GLU A 767 24.79 1.67 -16.01
CA GLU A 767 25.55 1.98 -14.79
C GLU A 767 26.02 3.45 -14.76
N GLN A 768 26.54 3.98 -15.87
CA GLN A 768 26.95 5.39 -15.96
C GLN A 768 25.79 6.36 -15.71
N LEU A 769 24.61 6.07 -16.28
CA LEU A 769 23.42 6.90 -16.13
C LEU A 769 22.89 6.86 -14.69
N LEU A 770 22.82 5.67 -14.09
CA LEU A 770 22.39 5.53 -12.71
C LEU A 770 23.37 6.22 -11.74
N GLN A 771 24.68 6.07 -11.93
CA GLN A 771 25.69 6.82 -11.18
C GLN A 771 25.64 8.33 -11.39
N GLN A 772 25.04 8.82 -12.48
CA GLN A 772 24.86 10.25 -12.71
C GLN A 772 23.60 10.74 -11.98
N ALA A 773 22.49 10.01 -12.10
CA ALA A 773 21.26 10.28 -11.34
C ALA A 773 21.49 10.25 -9.81
N GLU A 774 22.30 9.30 -9.32
CA GLU A 774 22.70 9.19 -7.90
C GLU A 774 23.48 10.41 -7.38
N LYS A 775 24.06 11.24 -8.26
CA LYS A 775 24.73 12.52 -7.93
C LYS A 775 23.80 13.73 -8.08
N GLU A 776 22.83 13.65 -9.00
CA GLU A 776 21.88 14.73 -9.31
C GLU A 776 20.73 14.82 -8.30
N ALA A 777 20.36 13.70 -7.68
CA ALA A 777 19.29 13.65 -6.69
C ALA A 777 19.66 14.34 -5.36
N ASP A 778 18.92 15.41 -5.04
CA ASP A 778 19.18 16.35 -3.93
C ASP A 778 18.26 16.15 -2.71
N SER A 779 17.13 15.46 -2.84
CA SER A 779 16.23 15.08 -1.73
C SER A 779 16.48 13.67 -1.16
N ASP A 780 15.90 13.33 0.00
CA ASP A 780 15.83 11.90 0.44
C ASP A 780 14.87 11.09 -0.45
N ARG A 781 13.83 11.73 -1.00
CA ARG A 781 12.79 11.10 -1.82
C ARG A 781 13.32 10.58 -3.14
N ALA A 782 13.98 11.43 -3.93
CA ALA A 782 14.63 11.02 -5.18
C ALA A 782 15.71 9.95 -4.90
N ARG A 783 16.53 10.13 -3.85
CA ARG A 783 17.53 9.13 -3.44
C ARG A 783 16.91 7.81 -2.97
N GLY A 784 15.71 7.83 -2.37
CA GLY A 784 14.94 6.63 -2.01
C GLY A 784 14.54 5.80 -3.21
N TRP A 785 13.98 6.44 -4.25
CA TRP A 785 13.57 5.75 -5.47
C TRP A 785 14.76 5.35 -6.35
N LEU A 786 15.88 6.08 -6.30
CA LEU A 786 17.14 5.61 -6.89
C LEU A 786 17.72 4.39 -6.16
N ARG A 787 17.66 4.31 -4.82
CA ARG A 787 18.07 3.10 -4.08
C ARG A 787 17.29 1.85 -4.51
N LEU A 788 15.99 1.97 -4.75
CA LEU A 788 15.17 0.88 -5.29
C LEU A 788 15.58 0.48 -6.73
N THR A 789 15.82 1.48 -7.58
CA THR A 789 16.28 1.28 -8.95
C THR A 789 17.64 0.59 -8.98
N ARG A 790 18.56 1.03 -8.12
CA ARG A 790 19.89 0.45 -7.87
C ARG A 790 19.80 -1.00 -7.42
N ASP A 791 18.99 -1.32 -6.41
CA ASP A 791 18.83 -2.71 -5.95
C ASP A 791 18.33 -3.65 -7.06
N HIS A 792 17.42 -3.20 -7.93
CA HIS A 792 16.93 -4.01 -9.05
C HIS A 792 17.91 -4.07 -10.23
N PHE A 793 18.64 -2.98 -10.51
CA PHE A 793 19.65 -2.97 -11.56
C PHE A 793 20.90 -3.78 -11.19
N ASP A 794 21.34 -3.72 -9.93
CA ASP A 794 22.42 -4.55 -9.39
C ASP A 794 22.04 -6.04 -9.48
N PHE A 795 20.80 -6.40 -9.11
CA PHE A 795 20.26 -7.75 -9.31
C PHE A 795 20.40 -8.22 -10.77
N THR A 796 19.86 -7.46 -11.72
CA THR A 796 19.91 -7.79 -13.16
C THR A 796 21.35 -7.92 -13.66
N THR A 797 22.21 -6.99 -13.22
CA THR A 797 23.63 -6.96 -13.55
C THR A 797 24.38 -8.18 -13.02
N LEU A 798 24.11 -8.61 -11.78
CA LEU A 798 24.76 -9.75 -11.15
C LEU A 798 24.26 -11.08 -11.73
N VAL A 799 22.95 -11.24 -11.93
CA VAL A 799 22.38 -12.42 -12.60
C VAL A 799 22.97 -12.57 -13.99
N THR A 800 22.96 -11.52 -14.81
CA THR A 800 23.53 -11.55 -16.18
C THR A 800 25.00 -11.95 -16.17
N LYS A 801 25.82 -11.35 -15.30
CA LYS A 801 27.26 -11.67 -15.19
C LYS A 801 27.49 -13.11 -14.70
N MET A 802 26.65 -13.62 -13.81
CA MET A 802 26.67 -15.00 -13.33
C MET A 802 26.30 -16.01 -14.42
N VAL A 803 25.20 -15.81 -15.15
CA VAL A 803 24.79 -16.75 -16.21
C VAL A 803 25.72 -16.70 -17.43
N THR A 804 26.29 -15.53 -17.75
CA THR A 804 27.35 -15.42 -18.77
C THR A 804 28.60 -16.19 -18.37
N ALA A 805 29.09 -16.06 -17.13
CA ALA A 805 30.22 -16.85 -16.65
C ALA A 805 29.91 -18.36 -16.67
N HIS A 806 28.67 -18.77 -16.39
CA HIS A 806 28.24 -20.16 -16.50
C HIS A 806 28.28 -20.65 -17.95
N ARG A 807 27.79 -19.86 -18.92
CA ARG A 807 27.88 -20.19 -20.36
C ARG A 807 29.33 -20.26 -20.86
N VAL A 808 30.23 -19.42 -20.35
CA VAL A 808 31.66 -19.49 -20.67
C VAL A 808 32.27 -20.79 -20.13
N PHE A 809 32.05 -21.12 -18.86
CA PHE A 809 32.53 -22.37 -18.26
C PHE A 809 31.95 -23.62 -18.94
N GLN A 810 30.66 -23.62 -19.31
CA GLN A 810 30.03 -24.70 -20.09
C GLN A 810 30.66 -24.91 -21.48
N LYS A 811 31.32 -23.88 -22.04
CA LYS A 811 31.99 -23.93 -23.35
C LYS A 811 33.48 -24.27 -23.23
N ASP A 812 34.11 -23.88 -22.14
CA ASP A 812 35.54 -24.03 -21.86
C ASP A 812 35.74 -24.22 -20.34
N GLY A 813 35.73 -25.49 -19.92
CA GLY A 813 35.67 -25.92 -18.52
C GLY A 813 36.99 -25.81 -17.75
N ASN A 814 37.81 -24.78 -17.99
CA ASN A 814 39.14 -24.67 -17.39
C ASN A 814 39.12 -24.06 -15.95
N PRO A 815 40.21 -24.25 -15.16
CA PRO A 815 40.26 -23.76 -13.78
C PRO A 815 40.24 -22.24 -13.59
N GLU A 816 40.42 -21.41 -14.64
CA GLU A 816 40.18 -19.96 -14.57
C GLU A 816 38.71 -19.62 -14.70
N ASN A 817 38.03 -20.21 -15.69
CA ASN A 817 36.59 -20.06 -15.87
C ASN A 817 35.81 -20.61 -14.67
N TRP A 818 36.26 -21.69 -14.02
CA TRP A 818 35.68 -22.21 -12.78
C TRP A 818 35.78 -21.19 -11.62
N ARG A 819 36.96 -20.59 -11.42
CA ARG A 819 37.19 -19.58 -10.37
C ARG A 819 36.39 -18.30 -10.63
N GLU A 820 36.29 -17.85 -11.87
CA GLU A 820 35.47 -16.69 -12.24
C GLU A 820 33.98 -16.98 -12.04
N LEU A 821 33.49 -18.16 -12.46
CA LEU A 821 32.12 -18.59 -12.22
C LEU A 821 31.78 -18.60 -10.73
N LYS A 822 32.61 -19.25 -9.91
CA LYS A 822 32.46 -19.24 -8.44
C LYS A 822 32.34 -17.80 -7.91
N ARG A 823 33.25 -16.92 -8.32
CA ARG A 823 33.28 -15.51 -7.88
C ARG A 823 32.02 -14.74 -8.29
N ARG A 824 31.37 -15.07 -9.42
CA ARG A 824 30.08 -14.46 -9.78
C ARG A 824 28.91 -14.99 -8.95
N VAL A 825 28.92 -16.27 -8.59
CA VAL A 825 27.94 -16.84 -7.65
C VAL A 825 28.11 -16.23 -6.26
N ASP A 826 29.35 -16.13 -5.76
CA ASP A 826 29.67 -15.50 -4.47
C ASP A 826 29.15 -14.04 -4.41
N LEU A 827 29.46 -13.20 -5.42
CA LEU A 827 28.99 -11.81 -5.48
C LEU A 827 27.47 -11.67 -5.57
N PHE A 828 26.77 -12.63 -6.18
CA PHE A 828 25.31 -12.63 -6.23
C PHE A 828 24.71 -13.14 -4.91
N ASP A 829 25.37 -14.06 -4.21
CA ASP A 829 24.99 -14.45 -2.86
C ASP A 829 25.15 -13.29 -1.86
N ASP A 830 26.27 -12.56 -1.88
CA ASP A 830 26.48 -11.35 -1.06
C ASP A 830 25.32 -10.33 -1.25
N PHE A 831 24.91 -10.11 -2.51
CA PHE A 831 23.76 -9.27 -2.85
C PHE A 831 22.44 -9.84 -2.33
N ARG A 832 22.20 -11.15 -2.48
CA ARG A 832 20.98 -11.79 -1.98
C ARG A 832 20.89 -11.68 -0.46
N GLU A 833 22.00 -11.86 0.28
CA GLU A 833 22.05 -11.70 1.74
C GLU A 833 21.80 -10.24 2.17
N LYS A 834 22.35 -9.24 1.46
CA LYS A 834 22.04 -7.82 1.65
C LYS A 834 20.53 -7.57 1.61
N ILE A 835 19.85 -7.93 0.50
CA ILE A 835 18.43 -7.59 0.31
C ILE A 835 17.55 -8.33 1.31
N ILE A 836 17.71 -9.65 1.50
CA ILE A 836 16.85 -10.41 2.43
C ILE A 836 16.98 -9.96 3.89
N SER A 837 18.07 -9.27 4.24
CA SER A 837 18.33 -8.75 5.58
C SER A 837 17.66 -7.41 5.87
N TYR A 838 17.22 -6.64 4.86
CA TYR A 838 16.57 -5.34 5.05
C TYR A 838 15.45 -5.34 6.10
N GLU A 839 15.37 -4.23 6.85
CA GLU A 839 14.36 -4.03 7.90
C GLU A 839 12.99 -3.65 7.32
N LYS A 840 11.92 -4.10 7.99
CA LYS A 840 10.55 -3.86 7.51
C LYS A 840 10.19 -2.38 7.42
N ALA A 841 10.78 -1.54 8.26
CA ALA A 841 10.62 -0.07 8.20
C ALA A 841 11.16 0.52 6.89
N TYR A 842 12.34 0.07 6.43
CA TYR A 842 12.89 0.47 5.14
C TYR A 842 12.03 -0.03 3.98
N THR A 843 11.65 -1.31 4.00
CA THR A 843 10.95 -1.92 2.86
C THR A 843 9.52 -1.42 2.72
N ASN A 844 8.82 -1.13 3.83
CA ASN A 844 7.50 -0.50 3.81
C ASN A 844 7.52 0.93 3.25
N ARG A 845 8.66 1.63 3.33
CA ARG A 845 8.82 3.00 2.81
C ARG A 845 9.29 3.01 1.34
N TRP A 846 10.30 2.22 1.02
CA TRP A 846 11.05 2.31 -0.24
C TRP A 846 11.02 1.09 -1.15
N PHE A 847 10.49 -0.06 -0.70
CA PHE A 847 10.60 -1.33 -1.44
C PHE A 847 9.24 -2.01 -1.64
N PRO A 848 8.32 -1.38 -2.42
CA PRO A 848 7.03 -2.00 -2.74
C PRO A 848 7.24 -3.34 -3.48
N GLY A 849 6.78 -4.42 -2.86
CA GLY A 849 6.85 -5.77 -3.41
C GLY A 849 7.97 -6.64 -2.84
N TYR A 850 8.79 -6.09 -1.94
CA TYR A 850 9.92 -6.75 -1.27
C TYR A 850 9.68 -8.23 -0.91
N ASP A 851 8.58 -8.54 -0.20
CA ASP A 851 8.22 -9.88 0.26
C ASP A 851 8.17 -10.92 -0.89
N HIS A 852 7.65 -10.51 -2.06
CA HIS A 852 7.51 -11.39 -3.23
C HIS A 852 8.82 -11.48 -4.03
N PHE A 853 9.61 -10.40 -4.08
CA PHE A 853 10.96 -10.40 -4.68
C PHE A 853 11.93 -11.29 -3.88
N CYS A 854 11.95 -11.16 -2.55
CA CYS A 854 12.70 -12.06 -1.68
C CYS A 854 12.25 -13.52 -1.78
N ASN A 855 10.95 -13.77 -1.98
CA ASN A 855 10.46 -15.13 -2.22
C ASN A 855 11.02 -15.74 -3.51
N TRP A 856 10.98 -14.99 -4.61
CA TRP A 856 11.53 -15.38 -5.92
C TRP A 856 13.06 -15.56 -5.85
N MET A 857 13.80 -14.64 -5.22
CA MET A 857 15.27 -14.69 -5.08
C MET A 857 15.81 -15.85 -4.21
N THR A 858 14.95 -16.60 -3.53
CA THR A 858 15.36 -17.65 -2.60
C THR A 858 14.66 -18.99 -2.89
N GLY A 859 14.28 -19.23 -4.14
CA GLY A 859 13.50 -20.38 -4.59
C GLY A 859 14.00 -21.75 -4.07
N ASP A 860 13.06 -22.60 -3.66
CA ASP A 860 13.33 -23.96 -3.20
C ASP A 860 13.08 -24.98 -4.31
N ALA A 861 14.16 -25.53 -4.87
CA ALA A 861 14.16 -26.56 -5.92
C ALA A 861 13.57 -27.92 -5.49
N LYS A 862 12.90 -28.00 -4.33
CA LYS A 862 12.08 -29.14 -3.89
C LYS A 862 10.59 -28.81 -3.72
N HIS A 863 10.18 -27.53 -3.74
CA HIS A 863 8.81 -27.09 -3.40
C HIS A 863 8.33 -25.91 -4.28
N GLU A 864 8.78 -25.90 -5.53
CA GLU A 864 8.85 -24.77 -6.47
C GLU A 864 7.54 -24.01 -6.71
N SER A 865 6.38 -24.64 -6.54
CA SER A 865 5.05 -24.06 -6.76
C SER A 865 4.40 -23.46 -5.50
N THR A 866 4.87 -23.81 -4.30
CA THR A 866 4.21 -23.43 -3.04
C THR A 866 4.86 -22.24 -2.33
N VAL A 867 5.96 -21.73 -2.86
CA VAL A 867 6.75 -20.63 -2.26
C VAL A 867 6.11 -19.27 -2.52
N TYR A 868 5.71 -19.01 -3.76
CA TYR A 868 5.04 -17.78 -4.24
C TYR A 868 3.89 -17.31 -3.31
N TYR A 869 3.10 -18.24 -2.79
CA TYR A 869 1.92 -17.96 -1.95
C TYR A 869 2.20 -17.77 -0.45
N LYS A 870 3.47 -17.82 0.01
CA LYS A 870 3.81 -17.78 1.45
C LYS A 870 4.28 -16.37 1.86
N PRO A 871 3.65 -15.72 2.85
CA PRO A 871 4.13 -14.44 3.39
C PRO A 871 5.61 -14.52 3.79
N TRP A 872 6.40 -13.54 3.36
CA TRP A 872 7.85 -13.57 3.50
C TRP A 872 8.30 -13.64 4.96
N GLU A 873 7.62 -12.95 5.87
CA GLU A 873 7.93 -12.98 7.31
C GLU A 873 7.86 -14.40 7.93
N LEU A 874 6.99 -15.27 7.41
CA LEU A 874 6.88 -16.68 7.86
C LEU A 874 8.01 -17.57 7.31
N ARG A 875 8.82 -17.02 6.40
CA ARG A 875 9.86 -17.71 5.62
C ARG A 875 11.26 -17.16 5.88
N LYS A 876 11.42 -15.84 6.05
CA LYS A 876 12.68 -15.14 6.32
C LYS A 876 13.50 -15.81 7.44
N PRO A 877 12.94 -16.16 8.62
CA PRO A 877 13.71 -16.86 9.67
C PRO A 877 14.23 -18.25 9.24
N LYS A 878 13.52 -18.95 8.36
CA LYS A 878 13.90 -20.29 7.88
C LYS A 878 14.96 -20.23 6.79
N VAL A 879 14.92 -19.20 5.92
CA VAL A 879 15.96 -18.92 4.92
C VAL A 879 17.24 -18.47 5.61
N LEU A 880 17.17 -17.45 6.49
CA LEU A 880 18.33 -16.94 7.22
C LEU A 880 19.00 -18.04 8.08
N LYS A 881 18.23 -18.93 8.73
CA LYS A 881 18.78 -20.06 9.49
C LYS A 881 19.43 -21.14 8.61
N LYS A 882 19.01 -21.29 7.35
CA LYS A 882 19.58 -22.28 6.42
C LYS A 882 20.80 -21.74 5.65
N GLY A 883 20.88 -20.42 5.48
CA GLY A 883 21.74 -19.79 4.46
C GLY A 883 21.16 -19.94 3.05
N ILE A 884 21.54 -19.04 2.14
CA ILE A 884 21.03 -19.01 0.76
C ILE A 884 21.82 -19.85 -0.25
N ARG A 885 23.03 -20.28 0.10
CA ARG A 885 23.89 -21.07 -0.80
C ARG A 885 23.17 -22.35 -1.22
N GLY A 886 23.19 -22.67 -2.53
CA GLY A 886 22.45 -23.80 -3.06
C GLY A 886 20.92 -23.59 -3.14
N MET A 887 20.41 -22.37 -2.93
CA MET A 887 19.04 -22.00 -3.34
C MET A 887 19.05 -21.44 -4.76
N ALA A 888 18.18 -22.00 -5.60
CA ALA A 888 17.85 -21.47 -6.91
C ALA A 888 17.11 -20.12 -6.81
N ILE A 889 16.82 -19.48 -7.94
CA ILE A 889 15.92 -18.34 -8.03
C ILE A 889 14.78 -18.64 -8.99
N GLY A 890 13.59 -18.10 -8.69
CA GLY A 890 12.37 -18.28 -9.47
C GLY A 890 11.35 -19.27 -8.89
N TYR A 891 10.40 -19.66 -9.74
CA TYR A 891 9.27 -20.53 -9.42
C TYR A 891 9.09 -21.58 -10.52
N GLY A 892 8.61 -22.78 -10.16
CA GLY A 892 8.52 -23.94 -11.07
C GLY A 892 9.89 -24.48 -11.53
N GLY A 893 9.91 -25.72 -12.04
CA GLY A 893 11.11 -26.41 -12.53
C GLY A 893 11.02 -26.87 -13.99
N GLY A 894 10.03 -26.36 -14.74
CA GLY A 894 9.79 -26.69 -16.15
C GLY A 894 10.14 -25.56 -17.10
N PHE A 895 10.39 -25.88 -18.39
CA PHE A 895 10.77 -24.95 -19.47
C PHE A 895 9.80 -23.78 -19.72
N GLY A 896 8.61 -23.80 -19.13
CA GLY A 896 7.59 -22.75 -19.21
C GLY A 896 7.58 -21.76 -18.05
N TYR A 897 8.58 -21.80 -17.16
CA TYR A 897 8.66 -20.92 -15.99
C TYR A 897 9.99 -20.17 -15.88
N SER A 898 9.98 -19.06 -15.13
CA SER A 898 11.19 -18.34 -14.72
C SER A 898 11.89 -19.08 -13.60
N PHE A 899 12.99 -19.76 -13.94
CA PHE A 899 13.79 -20.51 -12.98
C PHE A 899 15.26 -20.55 -13.40
N ILE A 900 16.16 -20.22 -12.46
CA ILE A 900 17.61 -20.38 -12.63
C ILE A 900 18.13 -21.20 -11.46
N LYS A 901 18.48 -22.46 -11.75
CA LYS A 901 19.01 -23.44 -10.80
C LYS A 901 20.53 -23.49 -10.82
N GLU A 902 21.13 -23.66 -11.99
CA GLU A 902 22.58 -23.64 -12.18
C GLU A 902 22.98 -22.27 -12.77
N PRO A 903 24.05 -21.62 -12.26
CA PRO A 903 25.12 -22.19 -11.44
C PRO A 903 24.88 -22.19 -9.91
N LEU A 904 23.76 -21.66 -9.42
CA LEU A 904 23.48 -21.47 -7.99
C LEU A 904 23.51 -22.75 -7.13
N THR A 905 23.23 -23.92 -7.72
CA THR A 905 23.29 -25.23 -7.04
C THR A 905 24.53 -26.06 -7.38
N LEU A 906 25.57 -25.48 -7.97
CA LEU A 906 26.85 -26.17 -8.18
C LEU A 906 27.63 -26.24 -6.85
N ASP A 907 28.34 -27.35 -6.64
CA ASP A 907 29.28 -27.46 -5.53
C ASP A 907 30.61 -26.79 -5.93
N PHE A 908 31.03 -25.82 -5.13
CA PHE A 908 32.28 -25.07 -5.31
C PHE A 908 33.30 -25.37 -4.20
N SER A 909 33.12 -26.46 -3.45
CA SER A 909 34.11 -26.98 -2.49
C SER A 909 35.15 -27.87 -3.15
N GLU A 910 34.79 -28.56 -4.25
CA GLU A 910 35.73 -29.27 -5.11
C GLU A 910 36.41 -28.30 -6.09
N VAL A 911 37.74 -28.38 -6.16
CA VAL A 911 38.51 -27.80 -7.27
C VAL A 911 38.49 -28.84 -8.39
N GLN A 912 37.99 -28.46 -9.56
CA GLN A 912 38.19 -29.26 -10.77
C GLN A 912 39.59 -28.93 -11.30
N ASP A 913 40.48 -29.93 -11.22
CA ASP A 913 41.86 -29.92 -11.73
C ASP A 913 41.93 -30.07 -13.25
#